data_AF-A0A058ZG83-F1
#
_entry.id   AF-A0A058ZG83-F1
#
_cell.length_a   1.000
_cell.length_b   1.000
_cell.length_c   1.000
_cell.angle_alpha   90.00
_cell.angle_beta   90.00
_cell.angle_gamma   90.00
#
_symmetry.space_group_name_H-M   'P 1'
#
loop_
_entity.id
_entity.type
_entity.pdbx_description
1 polymer ?
#
loop_
_entity_poly.entity_id
_entity_poly.type
_entity_poly.pdbx_seq_one_letter_code
_entity_poly.pdbx_strand_id
1 'polypeptide(L)'
;MLAKQADPQTRDVIVATVNSGYLDFSINWMCTLLRIGRKNFLFHATDRAMYTILRDRGLPVIYYESNIALEYKALLAQSANGSFIVSADETAADGTPREKAYDYGSVAYQALMNSRTEFIYKILQKGYNVLLSDVDVVFLRDPLQFVDRNLDIQGGAHKVEKITGGFIYFRATDAARALWVKVLLQHRTVFKKIQAMENFNIHSMTEQELVNELLKAAKPDEIKWGTIDEKVVADGKRFFIDKLSQKNGEWPAAIHNNYIIGVDNKRQRFMNISMWLVDDDLRCQAFPGLQAPTPYTLPLAHVTGPPARGSSGMRALASSPAALSPGNGPVPATVKDFRLTVKIIAFNRPRALLRLFRSLDAADFMGDKVDLDIYIDFPSPELVANATLEQNDPNNEADISLQEYARVRQMSEVYRWRHGRKQVHARDKHYGLAGQWLASWFPMGTTEIAIILEDDNIVSPYFYVWLKRAVEYYYFNPEQFDPRVYGIMLQSQHMIPGRYPKRPKEFLPHDAKFFRYQLLSTWGPVFFPHHWAEFISWFNEKSSDPSFQPLFSNMITNSWFLARGGGRAVWSAWFMRFAAERGYYALYTNFPDGQAFVVNYRDKGVNYHKDQGANSPMVEHIMPYMDVLPPMKELPLYDFHFNRIDPEDPSILEDRAIYSDIFNIEIN
;
A
#
# COMPACT_ATOMS: atom_id res chain seq x y z
N MET A 1 19.72 -28.90 18.10
CA MET A 1 18.87 -27.97 17.33
C MET A 1 19.50 -26.59 17.22
N LEU A 2 19.85 -25.89 18.31
CA LEU A 2 20.49 -24.55 18.24
C LEU A 2 21.73 -24.49 17.36
N ALA A 3 22.65 -25.46 17.47
CA ALA A 3 23.84 -25.52 16.59
C ALA A 3 23.52 -25.67 15.09
N LYS A 4 22.32 -26.15 14.75
CA LYS A 4 21.84 -26.27 13.35
C LYS A 4 21.15 -24.99 12.87
N GLN A 5 20.48 -24.28 13.78
CA GLN A 5 19.64 -23.13 13.43
C GLN A 5 20.32 -21.78 13.63
N ALA A 6 21.21 -21.64 14.59
CA ALA A 6 21.91 -20.38 14.80
C ALA A 6 22.90 -20.10 13.68
N ASP A 7 23.16 -18.81 13.43
CA ASP A 7 24.22 -18.38 12.52
C ASP A 7 25.57 -18.94 13.00
N PRO A 8 26.36 -19.62 12.15
CA PRO A 8 27.59 -20.28 12.58
C PRO A 8 28.69 -19.30 12.99
N GLN A 9 28.67 -18.07 12.49
CA GLN A 9 29.67 -17.05 12.77
C GLN A 9 29.29 -16.23 14.00
N THR A 10 28.07 -15.70 14.02
CA THR A 10 27.63 -14.79 15.10
C THR A 10 26.98 -15.52 16.27
N ARG A 11 26.56 -16.78 16.07
CA ARG A 11 25.74 -17.55 17.01
C ARG A 11 24.37 -16.93 17.29
N ASP A 12 23.87 -16.11 16.37
CA ASP A 12 22.55 -15.48 16.47
C ASP A 12 21.43 -16.45 16.06
N VAL A 13 20.38 -16.51 16.89
CA VAL A 13 19.12 -17.19 16.56
C VAL A 13 17.94 -16.23 16.78
N ILE A 14 17.01 -16.19 15.83
CA ILE A 14 15.77 -15.43 15.94
C ILE A 14 14.71 -16.34 16.58
N VAL A 15 14.11 -15.92 17.69
CA VAL A 15 13.18 -16.75 18.46
C VAL A 15 11.82 -16.07 18.56
N ALA A 16 10.77 -16.80 18.17
CA ALA A 16 9.39 -16.39 18.38
C ALA A 16 8.68 -17.38 19.31
N THR A 17 7.98 -16.86 20.32
CA THR A 17 7.13 -17.68 21.21
C THR A 17 5.73 -17.77 20.63
N VAL A 18 5.20 -18.98 20.47
CA VAL A 18 4.01 -19.27 19.66
C VAL A 18 3.04 -20.20 20.38
N ASN A 19 1.75 -19.96 20.14
CA ASN A 19 0.65 -20.83 20.57
C ASN A 19 -0.36 -21.05 19.44
N SER A 20 -1.21 -22.08 19.56
CA SER A 20 -2.16 -22.50 18.51
C SER A 20 -3.13 -21.40 18.07
N GLY A 21 -3.43 -20.43 18.93
CA GLY A 21 -4.31 -19.29 18.62
C GLY A 21 -3.69 -18.26 17.67
N TYR A 22 -2.37 -18.28 17.46
CA TYR A 22 -1.62 -17.39 16.57
C TYR A 22 -0.86 -18.15 15.47
N LEU A 23 -1.41 -19.28 15.01
CA LEU A 23 -0.76 -20.12 13.99
C LEU A 23 -0.49 -19.35 12.70
N ASP A 24 -1.48 -18.65 12.19
CA ASP A 24 -1.40 -17.88 10.95
C ASP A 24 -0.37 -16.72 11.06
N PHE A 25 -0.35 -16.01 12.19
CA PHE A 25 0.70 -15.03 12.51
C PHE A 25 2.10 -15.67 12.56
N SER A 26 2.23 -16.85 13.17
CA SER A 26 3.51 -17.56 13.26
C SER A 26 4.05 -17.91 11.88
N ILE A 27 3.18 -18.36 10.98
CA ILE A 27 3.55 -18.62 9.59
C ILE A 27 3.87 -17.32 8.85
N ASN A 28 3.09 -16.25 9.05
CA ASN A 28 3.33 -14.95 8.39
C ASN A 28 4.69 -14.38 8.79
N TRP A 29 4.97 -14.38 10.09
CA TRP A 29 6.25 -13.98 10.67
C TRP A 29 7.42 -14.73 10.02
N MET A 30 7.32 -16.06 9.90
CA MET A 30 8.31 -16.87 9.21
C MET A 30 8.44 -16.51 7.73
N CYS A 31 7.33 -16.34 7.01
CA CYS A 31 7.36 -15.98 5.60
C CYS A 31 8.09 -14.65 5.36
N THR A 32 7.92 -13.66 6.25
CA THR A 32 8.66 -12.39 6.16
C THR A 32 10.16 -12.55 6.41
N LEU A 33 10.58 -13.43 7.33
CA LEU A 33 12.00 -13.76 7.53
C LEU A 33 12.61 -14.50 6.32
N LEU A 34 11.89 -15.50 5.80
CA LEU A 34 12.35 -16.25 4.63
C LEU A 34 12.50 -15.33 3.41
N ARG A 35 11.61 -14.34 3.25
CA ARG A 35 11.67 -13.33 2.18
C ARG A 35 12.96 -12.52 2.21
N ILE A 36 13.43 -12.13 3.40
CA ILE A 36 14.70 -11.39 3.55
C ILE A 36 15.93 -12.33 3.60
N GLY A 37 15.76 -13.60 3.25
CA GLY A 37 16.83 -14.59 3.19
C GLY A 37 17.25 -15.17 4.55
N ARG A 38 16.50 -14.90 5.63
CA ARG A 38 16.83 -15.37 6.98
C ARG A 38 16.20 -16.72 7.27
N LYS A 39 17.04 -17.69 7.60
CA LYS A 39 16.67 -19.07 7.96
C LYS A 39 17.06 -19.46 9.38
N ASN A 40 17.77 -18.58 10.09
CA ASN A 40 18.29 -18.83 11.44
C ASN A 40 17.25 -18.53 12.53
N PHE A 41 16.06 -19.10 12.39
CA PHE A 41 14.96 -18.91 13.34
C PHE A 41 14.58 -20.21 14.07
N LEU A 42 13.94 -20.05 15.22
CA LEU A 42 13.47 -21.13 16.08
C LEU A 42 12.13 -20.74 16.72
N PHE A 43 11.12 -21.58 16.54
CA PHE A 43 9.87 -21.45 17.26
C PHE A 43 9.96 -22.05 18.66
N HIS A 44 9.45 -21.32 19.63
CA HIS A 44 9.22 -21.77 20.99
C HIS A 44 7.71 -21.98 21.19
N ALA A 45 7.26 -23.23 21.12
CA ALA A 45 5.84 -23.57 21.27
C ALA A 45 5.46 -23.72 22.76
N THR A 46 4.40 -23.04 23.17
CA THR A 46 3.89 -23.03 24.55
C THR A 46 2.66 -23.92 24.76
N ASP A 47 2.23 -24.61 23.71
CA ASP A 47 1.22 -25.67 23.75
C ASP A 47 1.61 -26.81 22.80
N ARG A 48 1.04 -27.99 23.03
CA ARG A 48 1.37 -29.21 22.27
C ARG A 48 0.78 -29.21 20.86
N ALA A 49 -0.34 -28.51 20.63
CA ALA A 49 -0.98 -28.46 19.33
C ALA A 49 -0.09 -27.69 18.35
N MET A 50 0.35 -26.49 18.73
CA MET A 50 1.32 -25.68 17.98
C MET A 50 2.62 -26.44 17.70
N TYR A 51 3.19 -27.10 18.72
CA TYR A 51 4.39 -27.92 18.53
C TYR A 51 4.20 -29.00 17.47
N THR A 52 3.09 -29.74 17.54
CA THR A 52 2.77 -30.82 16.61
C THR A 52 2.60 -30.28 15.19
N ILE A 53 1.79 -29.22 15.04
CA ILE A 53 1.49 -28.57 13.75
C ILE A 53 2.78 -28.07 13.06
N LEU A 54 3.69 -27.43 13.78
CA LEU A 54 4.95 -26.92 13.23
C LEU A 54 5.98 -28.02 12.97
N ARG A 55 6.08 -29.00 13.88
CA ARG A 55 6.98 -30.15 13.71
C ARG A 55 6.60 -30.97 12.48
N ASP A 56 5.32 -31.24 12.29
CA ASP A 56 4.83 -32.05 11.17
C ASP A 56 5.00 -31.32 9.82
N ARG A 57 5.11 -29.99 9.85
CA ARG A 57 5.53 -29.13 8.72
C ARG A 57 7.05 -29.06 8.51
N GLY A 58 7.84 -29.75 9.34
CA GLY A 58 9.31 -29.74 9.27
C GLY A 58 9.95 -28.43 9.73
N LEU A 59 9.22 -27.58 10.46
CA LEU A 59 9.71 -26.29 10.93
C LEU A 59 10.52 -26.43 12.22
N PRO A 60 11.55 -25.59 12.45
CA PRO A 60 12.36 -25.63 13.65
C PRO A 60 11.54 -25.16 14.85
N VAL A 61 11.08 -26.11 15.68
CA VAL A 61 10.26 -25.83 16.86
C VAL A 61 10.74 -26.62 18.07
N ILE A 62 10.70 -25.99 19.24
CA ILE A 62 10.87 -26.65 20.54
C ILE A 62 9.62 -26.37 21.37
N TYR A 63 9.01 -27.43 21.89
CA TYR A 63 8.01 -27.33 22.94
C TYR A 63 8.69 -27.12 24.29
N TYR A 64 8.34 -26.05 24.99
CA TYR A 64 8.79 -25.79 26.34
C TYR A 64 7.73 -25.02 27.12
N GLU A 65 7.41 -25.50 28.32
CA GLU A 65 6.58 -24.79 29.29
C GLU A 65 7.32 -24.81 30.63
N SER A 66 7.30 -23.69 31.35
CA SER A 66 7.88 -23.65 32.69
C SER A 66 7.03 -24.46 33.67
N ASN A 67 7.65 -24.99 34.74
CA ASN A 67 6.91 -25.71 35.78
C ASN A 67 5.76 -24.87 36.35
N ILE A 68 5.95 -23.56 36.46
CA ILE A 68 4.93 -22.63 36.96
C ILE A 68 3.71 -22.57 36.02
N ALA A 69 3.94 -22.55 34.70
CA ALA A 69 2.86 -22.59 33.72
C ALA A 69 2.10 -23.93 33.78
N LEU A 70 2.83 -25.04 33.93
CA LEU A 70 2.24 -26.37 34.09
C LEU A 70 1.43 -26.50 35.40
N GLU A 71 1.96 -26.01 36.52
CA GLU A 71 1.27 -25.96 37.82
C GLU A 71 -0.03 -25.14 37.73
N TYR A 72 0.01 -23.98 37.06
CA TYR A 72 -1.17 -23.16 36.85
C TYR A 72 -2.25 -23.86 36.02
N LYS A 73 -1.86 -24.49 34.90
CA LYS A 73 -2.79 -25.29 34.08
C LYS A 73 -3.39 -26.45 34.89
N ALA A 74 -2.60 -27.10 35.75
CA ALA A 74 -3.09 -28.15 36.63
C ALA A 74 -4.09 -27.64 37.68
N LEU A 75 -3.87 -26.45 38.24
CA LEU A 75 -4.82 -25.80 39.17
C LEU A 75 -6.15 -25.45 38.48
N LEU A 76 -6.11 -24.91 37.26
CA LEU A 76 -7.31 -24.63 36.48
C LEU A 76 -8.10 -25.90 36.16
N ALA A 77 -7.41 -27.00 35.83
CA ALA A 77 -8.06 -28.29 35.58
C ALA A 77 -8.73 -28.89 36.84
N GLN A 78 -8.21 -28.57 38.03
CA GLN A 78 -8.75 -29.03 39.32
C GLN A 78 -9.92 -28.17 39.83
N SER A 79 -10.00 -26.88 39.47
CA SER A 79 -11.11 -26.00 39.88
C SER A 79 -12.38 -26.17 39.02
N ALA A 80 -12.33 -27.00 37.98
CA ALA A 80 -13.42 -27.20 37.01
C ALA A 80 -14.54 -28.13 37.52
N ASN A 81 -15.07 -27.87 38.72
CA ASN A 81 -16.26 -28.53 39.27
C ASN A 81 -17.47 -27.57 39.43
N GLY A 82 -17.53 -26.51 38.62
CA GLY A 82 -18.69 -25.62 38.52
C GLY A 82 -18.28 -24.18 38.19
N SER A 83 -18.68 -23.70 37.00
CA SER A 83 -18.74 -22.29 36.61
C SER A 83 -17.45 -21.46 36.47
N PHE A 84 -16.45 -21.98 35.77
CA PHE A 84 -15.71 -21.17 34.80
C PHE A 84 -15.61 -22.02 33.55
N ILE A 85 -16.48 -21.77 32.59
CA ILE A 85 -16.36 -22.37 31.26
C ILE A 85 -15.00 -21.88 30.75
N VAL A 86 -14.02 -22.79 30.66
CA VAL A 86 -12.92 -22.66 29.69
C VAL A 86 -13.66 -22.43 28.38
N SER A 87 -13.67 -21.19 27.89
CA SER A 87 -14.38 -20.83 26.67
C SER A 87 -13.99 -21.85 25.61
N ALA A 88 -14.99 -22.60 25.15
CA ALA A 88 -14.88 -23.84 24.42
C ALA A 88 -13.74 -23.85 23.41
N ASP A 89 -13.05 -25.00 23.30
CA ASP A 89 -12.18 -25.36 22.20
C ASP A 89 -12.83 -24.92 20.87
N GLU A 90 -12.22 -23.96 20.18
CA GLU A 90 -12.57 -23.75 18.78
C GLU A 90 -11.95 -24.90 18.00
N THR A 91 -12.79 -25.75 17.42
CA THR A 91 -12.34 -26.69 16.41
C THR A 91 -12.14 -25.93 15.11
N ALA A 92 -10.94 -25.96 14.55
CA ALA A 92 -10.72 -25.49 13.20
C ALA A 92 -11.58 -26.32 12.22
N ALA A 93 -11.78 -25.82 10.99
CA ALA A 93 -12.56 -26.53 9.97
C ALA A 93 -12.03 -27.95 9.64
N ASP A 94 -10.80 -28.27 10.05
CA ASP A 94 -10.15 -29.59 9.93
C ASP A 94 -10.29 -30.48 11.19
N GLY A 95 -11.04 -30.04 12.20
CA GLY A 95 -11.29 -30.78 13.45
C GLY A 95 -10.17 -30.68 14.48
N THR A 96 -9.14 -29.86 14.28
CA THR A 96 -8.07 -29.65 15.28
C THR A 96 -8.52 -28.73 16.42
N PRO A 97 -8.34 -29.11 17.71
CA PRO A 97 -8.61 -28.22 18.83
C PRO A 97 -7.64 -27.04 18.83
N ARG A 98 -8.14 -25.80 18.88
CA ARG A 98 -7.36 -24.56 19.02
C ARG A 98 -7.67 -23.91 20.36
N GLU A 99 -6.62 -23.58 21.12
CA GLU A 99 -6.75 -22.70 22.28
C GLU A 99 -7.01 -21.25 21.83
N LYS A 100 -7.99 -20.60 22.45
CA LYS A 100 -8.32 -19.19 22.23
C LYS A 100 -7.13 -18.30 22.61
N ALA A 101 -6.86 -17.26 21.82
CA ALA A 101 -5.82 -16.28 22.10
C ALA A 101 -6.01 -15.64 23.50
N TYR A 102 -4.93 -15.59 24.29
CA TYR A 102 -4.98 -15.00 25.64
C TYR A 102 -4.98 -13.46 25.58
N ASP A 103 -5.82 -12.84 26.40
CA ASP A 103 -5.84 -11.39 26.57
C ASP A 103 -4.54 -10.89 27.23
N TYR A 104 -4.03 -9.76 26.73
CA TYR A 104 -2.82 -9.12 27.25
C TYR A 104 -2.95 -8.78 28.74
N GLY A 105 -1.99 -9.24 29.54
CA GLY A 105 -1.96 -9.02 30.98
C GLY A 105 -2.75 -10.03 31.82
N SER A 106 -3.50 -10.95 31.21
CA SER A 106 -4.21 -12.03 31.92
C SER A 106 -3.26 -12.98 32.66
N VAL A 107 -3.77 -13.73 33.64
CA VAL A 107 -2.97 -14.71 34.40
C VAL A 107 -2.39 -15.79 33.47
N ALA A 108 -3.17 -16.28 32.52
CA ALA A 108 -2.70 -17.22 31.50
C ALA A 108 -1.60 -16.61 30.60
N TYR A 109 -1.74 -15.35 30.20
CA TYR A 109 -0.70 -14.62 29.48
C TYR A 109 0.60 -14.51 30.31
N GLN A 110 0.52 -14.23 31.61
CA GLN A 110 1.70 -14.15 32.47
C GLN A 110 2.42 -15.51 32.61
N ALA A 111 1.68 -16.62 32.66
CA ALA A 111 2.26 -17.96 32.65
C ALA A 111 3.02 -18.26 31.33
N LEU A 112 2.45 -17.85 30.20
CA LEU A 112 3.09 -17.95 28.88
C LEU A 112 4.39 -17.12 28.82
N MET A 113 4.35 -15.87 29.30
CA MET A 113 5.51 -14.99 29.35
C MET A 113 6.63 -15.53 30.27
N ASN A 114 6.27 -16.26 31.33
CA ASN A 114 7.26 -16.90 32.18
C ASN A 114 8.02 -18.02 31.44
N SER A 115 7.28 -18.82 30.68
CA SER A 115 7.86 -19.86 29.82
C SER A 115 8.79 -19.26 28.77
N ARG A 116 8.39 -18.16 28.12
CA ARG A 116 9.23 -17.39 27.19
C ARG A 116 10.53 -16.92 27.86
N THR A 117 10.42 -16.23 28.99
CA THR A 117 11.57 -15.68 29.72
C THR A 117 12.58 -16.78 30.06
N GLU A 118 12.10 -17.90 30.62
CA GLU A 118 12.97 -19.02 30.99
C GLU A 118 13.58 -19.72 29.77
N PHE A 119 12.83 -19.86 28.67
CA PHE A 119 13.34 -20.44 27.44
C PHE A 119 14.48 -19.62 26.85
N ILE A 120 14.32 -18.28 26.76
CA ILE A 120 15.38 -17.39 26.32
C ILE A 120 16.61 -17.49 27.23
N TYR A 121 16.42 -17.54 28.55
CA TYR A 121 17.52 -17.72 29.50
C TYR A 121 18.32 -19.01 29.21
N LYS A 122 17.65 -20.12 28.92
CA LYS A 122 18.29 -21.40 28.58
C LYS A 122 19.10 -21.35 27.27
N ILE A 123 18.69 -20.53 26.31
CA ILE A 123 19.46 -20.30 25.07
C ILE A 123 20.72 -19.49 25.38
N LEU A 124 20.60 -18.41 26.15
CA LEU A 124 21.75 -17.57 26.56
C LEU A 124 22.78 -18.38 27.38
N GLN A 125 22.34 -19.29 28.26
CA GLN A 125 23.23 -20.20 28.99
C GLN A 125 24.06 -21.11 28.08
N LYS A 126 23.54 -21.44 26.88
CA LYS A 126 24.24 -22.23 25.87
C LYS A 126 25.17 -21.38 24.98
N GLY A 127 25.30 -20.09 25.26
CA GLY A 127 26.19 -19.17 24.56
C GLY A 127 25.68 -18.74 23.19
N TYR A 128 24.38 -18.73 22.94
CA TYR A 128 23.79 -18.24 21.68
C TYR A 128 23.12 -16.89 21.91
N ASN A 129 23.33 -15.96 20.98
CA ASN A 129 22.65 -14.67 21.01
C ASN A 129 21.22 -14.84 20.49
N VAL A 130 20.29 -14.03 21.00
CA VAL A 130 18.87 -14.18 20.72
C VAL A 130 18.32 -12.87 20.21
N LEU A 131 17.67 -12.88 19.04
CA LEU A 131 16.67 -11.87 18.71
C LEU A 131 15.29 -12.43 19.07
N LEU A 132 14.74 -11.99 20.20
CA LEU A 132 13.36 -12.28 20.59
C LEU A 132 12.43 -11.40 19.76
N SER A 133 11.43 -12.01 19.13
CA SER A 133 10.40 -11.31 18.35
C SER A 133 9.02 -11.87 18.67
N ASP A 134 8.04 -10.99 18.85
CA ASP A 134 6.63 -11.37 18.79
C ASP A 134 6.24 -11.68 17.33
N VAL A 135 5.21 -12.52 17.15
CA VAL A 135 4.76 -12.99 15.83
C VAL A 135 3.93 -11.95 15.07
N ASP A 136 3.57 -10.85 15.71
CA ASP A 136 2.96 -9.68 15.09
C ASP A 136 4.01 -8.62 14.71
N VAL A 137 5.27 -9.05 14.53
CA VAL A 137 6.33 -8.29 13.88
C VAL A 137 6.50 -8.80 12.45
N VAL A 138 6.63 -7.90 11.48
CA VAL A 138 6.99 -8.23 10.09
C VAL A 138 8.34 -7.66 9.73
N PHE A 139 9.13 -8.40 8.94
CA PHE A 139 10.47 -8.00 8.52
C PHE A 139 10.49 -7.57 7.05
N LEU A 140 11.00 -6.36 6.80
CA LEU A 140 11.21 -5.82 5.45
C LEU A 140 12.67 -5.92 5.01
N ARG A 141 13.59 -5.83 5.96
CA ARG A 141 15.04 -6.01 5.78
C ARG A 141 15.58 -6.76 6.98
N ASP A 142 16.81 -7.25 6.86
CA ASP A 142 17.48 -7.90 7.98
C ASP A 142 17.67 -6.95 9.17
N PRO A 143 17.05 -7.19 10.34
CA PRO A 143 17.20 -6.31 11.49
C PRO A 143 18.56 -6.50 12.19
N LEU A 144 19.21 -7.66 12.02
CA LEU A 144 20.49 -7.98 12.68
C LEU A 144 21.67 -7.17 12.13
N GLN A 145 21.51 -6.49 10.99
CA GLN A 145 22.54 -5.56 10.47
C GLN A 145 22.60 -4.24 11.26
N PHE A 146 21.56 -3.92 12.04
CA PHE A 146 21.42 -2.66 12.78
C PHE A 146 21.66 -2.81 14.28
N VAL A 147 21.96 -4.02 14.77
CA VAL A 147 22.21 -4.24 16.19
C VAL A 147 23.63 -3.79 16.54
N ASP A 148 23.76 -2.97 17.58
CA ASP A 148 25.08 -2.61 18.11
C ASP A 148 25.65 -3.79 18.90
N ARG A 149 26.67 -4.43 18.36
CA ARG A 149 27.30 -5.60 18.98
C ARG A 149 28.03 -5.25 20.27
N ASN A 150 28.24 -3.99 20.63
CA ASN A 150 28.87 -3.61 21.91
C ASN A 150 27.91 -3.64 23.10
N LEU A 151 26.60 -3.69 22.86
CA LEU A 151 25.56 -3.73 23.89
C LEU A 151 25.22 -5.18 24.27
N ASP A 152 25.05 -5.44 25.56
CA ASP A 152 24.59 -6.71 26.11
C ASP A 152 23.12 -6.97 25.75
N ILE A 153 22.28 -5.94 25.84
CA ILE A 153 20.85 -5.98 25.55
C ILE A 153 20.44 -4.74 24.76
N GLN A 154 19.65 -4.91 23.71
CA GLN A 154 19.01 -3.79 23.03
C GLN A 154 17.64 -4.20 22.49
N GLY A 155 16.73 -3.28 22.26
CA GLY A 155 15.42 -3.60 21.72
C GLY A 155 14.78 -2.44 20.98
N GLY A 156 13.68 -2.71 20.27
CA GLY A 156 12.93 -1.66 19.60
C GLY A 156 12.46 -0.61 20.60
N ALA A 157 12.54 0.67 20.25
CA ALA A 157 12.12 1.75 21.13
C ALA A 157 10.62 1.66 21.47
N HIS A 158 10.26 1.95 22.72
CA HIS A 158 8.90 2.07 23.20
C HIS A 158 8.77 3.30 24.09
N LYS A 159 7.88 4.24 23.72
CA LYS A 159 7.69 5.51 24.45
C LYS A 159 9.02 6.24 24.76
N VAL A 160 9.93 6.26 23.78
CA VAL A 160 11.25 6.92 23.80
C VAL A 160 12.29 6.32 24.75
N GLU A 161 11.93 5.99 25.99
CA GLU A 161 12.89 5.60 27.04
C GLU A 161 12.90 4.11 27.40
N LYS A 162 12.06 3.29 26.77
CA LYS A 162 11.95 1.86 27.05
C LYS A 162 12.28 1.04 25.82
N ILE A 163 12.61 -0.22 26.02
CA ILE A 163 12.61 -1.24 24.97
C ILE A 163 11.27 -1.99 24.97
N THR A 164 10.78 -2.35 23.79
CA THR A 164 9.58 -3.17 23.62
C THR A 164 9.85 -4.64 23.94
N GLY A 165 8.94 -5.28 24.68
CA GLY A 165 9.01 -6.69 25.06
C GLY A 165 8.89 -7.66 23.88
N GLY A 166 8.35 -7.20 22.76
CA GLY A 166 8.16 -8.00 21.55
C GLY A 166 9.29 -7.91 20.54
N PHE A 167 10.37 -7.19 20.85
CA PHE A 167 11.54 -7.09 19.97
C PHE A 167 12.80 -6.75 20.76
N ILE A 168 13.52 -7.77 21.23
CA ILE A 168 14.73 -7.62 22.06
C ILE A 168 15.85 -8.50 21.53
N TYR A 169 17.00 -7.90 21.28
CA TYR A 169 18.24 -8.57 20.98
C TYR A 169 19.13 -8.70 22.22
N PHE A 170 19.55 -9.93 22.51
CA PHE A 170 20.40 -10.30 23.63
C PHE A 170 21.71 -10.88 23.10
N ARG A 171 22.84 -10.37 23.60
CA ARG A 171 24.11 -11.10 23.53
C ARG A 171 24.18 -12.10 24.68
N ALA A 172 24.80 -13.25 24.45
CA ALA A 172 25.02 -14.27 25.48
C ALA A 172 26.17 -13.93 26.45
N THR A 173 26.17 -12.72 27.01
CA THR A 173 27.16 -12.26 28.00
C THR A 173 26.74 -12.61 29.42
N ASP A 174 27.69 -12.57 30.35
CA ASP A 174 27.39 -12.77 31.78
C ASP A 174 26.44 -11.69 32.30
N ALA A 175 26.61 -10.44 31.88
CA ALA A 175 25.75 -9.31 32.24
C ALA A 175 24.30 -9.51 31.77
N ALA A 176 24.09 -9.84 30.48
CA ALA A 176 22.77 -10.10 29.94
C ALA A 176 22.09 -11.28 30.66
N ARG A 177 22.83 -12.38 30.90
CA ARG A 177 22.32 -13.54 31.64
C ARG A 177 21.92 -13.18 33.07
N ALA A 178 22.76 -12.41 33.76
CA ALA A 178 22.52 -11.98 35.14
C ALA A 178 21.30 -11.07 35.26
N LEU A 179 21.07 -10.17 34.30
CA LEU A 179 19.85 -9.35 34.29
C LEU A 179 18.61 -10.19 33.92
N TRP A 180 18.71 -11.05 32.90
CA TRP A 180 17.57 -11.83 32.45
C TRP A 180 17.09 -12.87 33.47
N VAL A 181 17.99 -13.46 34.27
CA VAL A 181 17.59 -14.32 35.39
C VAL A 181 16.91 -13.53 36.50
N LYS A 182 17.28 -12.26 36.75
CA LYS A 182 16.57 -11.39 37.69
C LYS A 182 15.14 -11.11 37.20
N VAL A 183 14.96 -10.81 35.91
CA VAL A 183 13.63 -10.69 35.27
C VAL A 183 12.81 -11.95 35.51
N LEU A 184 13.38 -13.13 35.24
CA LEU A 184 12.71 -14.42 35.46
C LEU A 184 12.27 -14.60 36.91
N LEU A 185 13.16 -14.39 37.88
CA LEU A 185 12.87 -14.59 39.31
C LEU A 185 11.83 -13.59 39.84
N GLN A 186 11.93 -12.33 39.43
CA GLN A 186 10.92 -11.32 39.77
C GLN A 186 9.58 -11.67 39.16
N HIS A 187 9.54 -12.06 37.87
CA HIS A 187 8.31 -12.43 37.17
C HIS A 187 7.61 -13.63 37.83
N ARG A 188 8.37 -14.63 38.28
CA ARG A 188 7.82 -15.75 39.08
C ARG A 188 7.19 -15.28 40.39
N THR A 189 7.79 -14.28 41.03
CA THR A 189 7.26 -13.68 42.26
C THR A 189 5.97 -12.92 42.00
N VAL A 190 5.93 -12.13 40.91
CA VAL A 190 4.72 -11.45 40.44
C VAL A 190 3.60 -12.46 40.20
N PHE A 191 3.89 -13.52 39.46
CA PHE A 191 2.90 -14.55 39.13
C PHE A 191 2.27 -15.18 40.38
N LYS A 192 3.09 -15.55 41.37
CA LYS A 192 2.59 -16.07 42.67
C LYS A 192 1.74 -15.06 43.43
N LYS A 193 2.06 -13.76 43.34
CA LYS A 193 1.26 -12.70 43.98
C LYS A 193 -0.09 -12.49 43.28
N ILE A 194 -0.12 -12.53 41.94
CA ILE A 194 -1.35 -12.42 41.15
C ILE A 194 -2.35 -13.53 41.52
N GLN A 195 -1.86 -14.75 41.75
CA GLN A 195 -2.70 -15.86 42.18
C GLN A 195 -3.35 -15.66 43.57
N ALA A 196 -2.87 -14.70 44.36
CA ALA A 196 -3.27 -14.49 45.76
C ALA A 196 -3.94 -13.12 46.02
N MET A 197 -4.19 -12.29 45.00
CA MET A 197 -4.75 -10.93 45.15
C MET A 197 -6.14 -10.78 44.51
N GLU A 198 -7.07 -10.12 45.21
CA GLU A 198 -8.44 -9.83 44.70
C GLU A 198 -8.50 -8.61 43.74
N ASN A 199 -7.59 -7.63 43.88
CA ASN A 199 -7.50 -6.45 43.01
C ASN A 199 -6.07 -6.27 42.50
N PHE A 200 -5.88 -6.34 41.18
CA PHE A 200 -4.56 -6.38 40.55
C PHE A 200 -4.47 -5.52 39.29
N ASN A 201 -3.43 -4.68 39.18
CA ASN A 201 -3.15 -3.92 37.95
C ASN A 201 -2.29 -4.76 36.99
N ILE A 202 -2.96 -5.37 36.02
CA ILE A 202 -2.38 -6.24 34.99
C ILE A 202 -1.31 -5.57 34.10
N HIS A 203 -1.25 -4.23 34.08
CA HIS A 203 -0.37 -3.48 33.18
C HIS A 203 0.95 -3.04 33.83
N SER A 204 1.08 -3.06 35.16
CA SER A 204 2.27 -2.57 35.86
C SER A 204 3.32 -3.65 36.16
N MET A 205 3.06 -4.92 35.84
CA MET A 205 3.91 -6.04 36.25
C MET A 205 4.07 -7.10 35.14
N THR A 206 4.39 -6.65 33.92
CA THR A 206 4.66 -7.52 32.77
C THR A 206 6.16 -7.79 32.62
N GLU A 207 6.56 -8.79 31.83
CA GLU A 207 7.97 -9.04 31.48
C GLU A 207 8.65 -7.79 30.90
N GLN A 208 7.93 -7.02 30.07
CA GLN A 208 8.41 -5.75 29.51
C GLN A 208 8.70 -4.72 30.60
N GLU A 209 7.80 -4.56 31.58
CA GLU A 209 8.01 -3.58 32.65
C GLU A 209 9.16 -3.99 33.57
N LEU A 210 9.27 -5.28 33.91
CA LEU A 210 10.36 -5.81 34.74
C LEU A 210 11.74 -5.64 34.08
N VAL A 211 11.88 -5.96 32.79
CA VAL A 211 13.16 -5.76 32.09
C VAL A 211 13.54 -4.28 32.03
N ASN A 212 12.58 -3.39 31.75
CA ASN A 212 12.86 -1.96 31.67
C ASN A 212 13.20 -1.35 33.04
N GLU A 213 12.52 -1.77 34.11
CA GLU A 213 12.86 -1.35 35.49
C GLU A 213 14.29 -1.73 35.84
N LEU A 214 14.68 -3.00 35.61
CA LEU A 214 16.02 -3.49 35.90
C LEU A 214 17.09 -2.83 35.03
N LEU A 215 16.81 -2.59 33.75
CA LEU A 215 17.75 -1.91 32.84
C LEU A 215 17.97 -0.44 33.24
N LYS A 216 16.90 0.27 33.59
CA LYS A 216 17.00 1.67 34.06
C LYS A 216 17.71 1.80 35.41
N ALA A 217 17.58 0.80 36.28
CA ALA A 217 18.25 0.78 37.59
C ALA A 217 19.71 0.32 37.53
N ALA A 218 20.14 -0.35 36.46
CA ALA A 218 21.49 -0.90 36.34
C ALA A 218 22.52 0.18 35.99
N LYS A 219 23.74 0.02 36.51
CA LYS A 219 24.84 0.93 36.20
C LYS A 219 25.49 0.58 34.85
N PRO A 220 26.09 1.54 34.12
CA PRO A 220 26.70 1.29 32.81
C PRO A 220 27.84 0.25 32.81
N ASP A 221 28.52 0.04 33.95
CA ASP A 221 29.55 -0.97 34.16
C ASP A 221 28.98 -2.37 34.47
N GLU A 222 27.74 -2.46 34.92
CA GLU A 222 27.04 -3.73 35.21
C GLU A 222 26.38 -4.32 33.97
N ILE A 223 25.81 -3.48 33.10
CA ILE A 223 25.22 -3.89 31.83
C ILE A 223 25.21 -2.74 30.82
N LYS A 224 25.61 -3.04 29.58
CA LYS A 224 25.51 -2.11 28.46
C LYS A 224 24.21 -2.38 27.72
N TRP A 225 23.32 -1.39 27.67
CA TRP A 225 22.06 -1.53 26.96
C TRP A 225 21.65 -0.27 26.22
N GLY A 226 20.71 -0.43 25.29
CA GLY A 226 20.20 0.70 24.51
C GLY A 226 18.95 0.34 23.70
N THR A 227 18.50 1.29 22.89
CA THR A 227 17.40 1.12 21.95
C THR A 227 17.94 0.95 20.54
N ILE A 228 17.25 0.16 19.73
CA ILE A 228 17.39 0.19 18.28
C ILE A 228 16.58 1.39 17.79
N ASP A 229 17.16 2.16 16.86
CA ASP A 229 16.54 3.34 16.30
C ASP A 229 15.12 3.02 15.79
N GLU A 230 14.15 3.87 16.15
CA GLU A 230 12.74 3.75 15.77
C GLU A 230 12.52 3.84 14.24
N LYS A 231 13.48 4.37 13.50
CA LYS A 231 13.54 4.34 12.02
C LYS A 231 13.90 2.96 11.48
N VAL A 232 14.52 2.10 12.28
CA VAL A 232 14.89 0.72 11.95
C VAL A 232 13.83 -0.25 12.45
N VAL A 233 13.40 -0.12 13.70
CA VAL A 233 12.33 -0.94 14.29
C VAL A 233 11.18 -0.01 14.66
N ALA A 234 10.21 0.10 13.76
CA ALA A 234 9.07 0.98 13.96
C ALA A 234 8.00 0.27 14.80
N ASP A 235 7.54 0.94 15.86
CA ASP A 235 6.35 0.50 16.57
C ASP A 235 5.07 0.85 15.78
N GLY A 236 3.96 0.24 16.18
CA GLY A 236 2.71 0.38 15.48
C GLY A 236 2.10 1.76 15.61
N LYS A 237 2.46 2.53 16.65
CA LYS A 237 2.09 3.94 16.72
C LYS A 237 2.83 4.71 15.64
N ARG A 238 4.16 4.59 15.57
CA ARG A 238 4.99 5.25 14.57
C ARG A 238 4.59 4.89 13.14
N PHE A 239 4.38 3.61 12.86
CA PHE A 239 4.16 3.13 11.50
C PHE A 239 2.69 3.20 11.04
N PHE A 240 1.73 2.81 11.89
CA PHE A 240 0.32 2.71 11.50
C PHE A 240 -0.53 3.91 11.92
N ILE A 241 -0.21 4.55 13.05
CA ILE A 241 -1.05 5.62 13.64
C ILE A 241 -0.53 7.00 13.22
N ASP A 242 0.72 7.29 13.54
CA ASP A 242 1.37 8.58 13.26
C ASP A 242 1.89 8.64 11.83
N LYS A 243 2.13 7.47 11.21
CA LYS A 243 2.70 7.27 9.88
C LYS A 243 4.03 8.03 9.66
N LEU A 244 4.84 8.17 10.70
CA LEU A 244 6.10 8.92 10.65
C LEU A 244 7.10 8.28 9.69
N SER A 245 7.11 6.95 9.62
CA SER A 245 7.96 6.22 8.67
C SER A 245 7.65 6.63 7.23
N GLN A 246 6.36 6.67 6.86
CA GLN A 246 5.90 7.04 5.53
C GLN A 246 6.18 8.51 5.24
N LYS A 247 5.80 9.40 6.16
CA LYS A 247 6.00 10.86 6.03
C LYS A 247 7.46 11.25 5.82
N ASN A 248 8.39 10.52 6.44
CA ASN A 248 9.82 10.78 6.35
C ASN A 248 10.54 9.99 5.24
N GLY A 249 9.82 9.17 4.46
CA GLY A 249 10.44 8.26 3.48
C GLY A 249 11.32 7.17 4.10
N GLU A 250 11.08 6.85 5.37
CA GLU A 250 11.83 5.86 6.14
C GLU A 250 11.19 4.48 6.00
N TRP A 251 11.93 3.53 5.46
CA TRP A 251 11.51 2.13 5.40
C TRP A 251 12.17 1.32 6.52
N PRO A 252 11.44 1.02 7.61
CA PRO A 252 12.01 0.28 8.73
C PRO A 252 12.43 -1.14 8.31
N ALA A 253 13.40 -1.70 9.01
CA ALA A 253 13.79 -3.10 8.85
C ALA A 253 12.73 -4.05 9.42
N ALA A 254 12.07 -3.66 10.51
CA ALA A 254 10.98 -4.40 11.12
C ALA A 254 9.85 -3.46 11.58
N ILE A 255 8.61 -3.94 11.49
CA ILE A 255 7.41 -3.23 11.94
C ILE A 255 6.72 -4.08 12.99
N HIS A 256 6.55 -3.56 14.20
CA HIS A 256 5.84 -4.22 15.29
C HIS A 256 4.38 -3.75 15.32
N ASN A 257 3.42 -4.64 15.11
CA ASN A 257 2.00 -4.33 15.08
C ASN A 257 1.35 -4.22 16.47
N ASN A 258 1.98 -3.42 17.33
CA ASN A 258 1.44 -3.02 18.62
C ASN A 258 0.58 -1.74 18.50
N TYR A 259 0.05 -1.24 19.63
CA TYR A 259 -0.97 -0.16 19.66
C TYR A 259 -2.27 -0.53 18.92
N ILE A 260 -2.65 -1.80 19.00
CA ILE A 260 -3.94 -2.35 18.53
C ILE A 260 -4.27 -3.61 19.34
N ILE A 261 -5.56 -3.83 19.58
CA ILE A 261 -6.07 -4.97 20.36
C ILE A 261 -6.91 -5.83 19.43
N GLY A 262 -6.83 -7.15 19.61
CA GLY A 262 -7.58 -8.15 18.84
C GLY A 262 -6.77 -8.77 17.70
N VAL A 263 -6.88 -10.09 17.55
CA VAL A 263 -6.17 -10.88 16.53
C VAL A 263 -6.61 -10.46 15.12
N ASP A 264 -7.92 -10.36 14.88
CA ASP A 264 -8.47 -9.98 13.57
C ASP A 264 -8.09 -8.56 13.17
N ASN A 265 -8.12 -7.63 14.11
CA ASN A 265 -7.69 -6.24 13.91
C ASN A 265 -6.21 -6.16 13.52
N LYS A 266 -5.35 -6.92 14.21
CA LYS A 266 -3.92 -7.02 13.86
C LYS A 266 -3.74 -7.62 12.46
N ARG A 267 -4.50 -8.67 12.13
CA ARG A 267 -4.43 -9.37 10.85
C ARG A 267 -4.82 -8.44 9.71
N GLN A 268 -5.97 -7.80 9.82
CA GLN A 268 -6.48 -6.86 8.83
C GLN A 268 -5.50 -5.70 8.60
N ARG A 269 -4.89 -5.18 9.66
CA ARG A 269 -3.90 -4.11 9.55
C ARG A 269 -2.68 -4.51 8.71
N PHE A 270 -2.22 -5.76 8.79
CA PHE A 270 -1.16 -6.26 7.90
C PHE A 270 -1.65 -6.54 6.48
N MET A 271 -2.86 -7.08 6.31
CA MET A 271 -3.46 -7.28 4.98
C MET A 271 -3.60 -5.96 4.23
N ASN A 272 -4.07 -4.89 4.90
CA ASN A 272 -4.27 -3.57 4.33
C ASN A 272 -3.00 -2.93 3.77
N ILE A 273 -1.82 -3.35 4.25
CA ILE A 273 -0.52 -2.86 3.77
C ILE A 273 0.28 -3.92 2.99
N SER A 274 -0.38 -5.00 2.55
CA SER A 274 0.24 -6.12 1.84
C SER A 274 1.38 -6.82 2.61
N MET A 275 1.37 -6.76 3.94
CA MET A 275 2.36 -7.45 4.81
C MET A 275 1.81 -8.75 5.41
N TRP A 276 0.72 -9.27 4.83
CA TRP A 276 0.18 -10.59 5.10
C TRP A 276 0.54 -11.52 3.93
N LEU A 277 1.50 -12.42 4.16
CA LEU A 277 2.13 -13.29 3.15
C LEU A 277 1.66 -14.74 3.23
N VAL A 278 0.52 -15.00 3.85
CA VAL A 278 0.03 -16.35 4.13
C VAL A 278 -1.33 -16.56 3.46
N ASP A 279 -1.43 -17.61 2.66
CA ASP A 279 -2.69 -18.04 2.05
C ASP A 279 -3.59 -18.82 3.03
N ASP A 280 -4.78 -19.19 2.58
CA ASP A 280 -5.73 -19.96 3.38
C ASP A 280 -5.22 -21.37 3.76
N ASP A 281 -4.25 -21.90 3.01
CA ASP A 281 -3.58 -23.19 3.25
C ASP A 281 -2.33 -23.06 4.15
N LEU A 282 -2.07 -21.89 4.72
CA LEU A 282 -0.88 -21.58 5.52
C LEU A 282 0.45 -21.74 4.75
N ARG A 283 0.45 -21.43 3.44
CA ARG A 283 1.66 -21.39 2.60
C ARG A 283 2.11 -19.95 2.42
N CYS A 284 3.43 -19.77 2.32
CA CYS A 284 4.00 -18.47 1.99
C CYS A 284 3.66 -18.09 0.55
N GLN A 285 3.02 -16.93 0.37
CA GLN A 285 2.75 -16.33 -0.92
C GLN A 285 3.92 -15.48 -1.41
N ALA A 286 4.09 -15.41 -2.73
CA ALA A 286 5.01 -14.47 -3.33
C ALA A 286 4.42 -13.06 -3.23
N PHE A 287 5.21 -12.11 -2.72
CA PHE A 287 4.86 -10.70 -2.73
C PHE A 287 4.76 -10.20 -4.19
N PRO A 288 3.73 -9.42 -4.57
CA PRO A 288 3.70 -8.78 -5.88
C PRO A 288 4.86 -7.76 -5.96
N GLY A 289 5.96 -8.14 -6.63
CA GLY A 289 6.93 -7.22 -7.21
C GLY A 289 7.73 -6.31 -6.26
N LEU A 290 8.45 -6.87 -5.30
CA LEU A 290 9.72 -6.28 -4.84
C LEU A 290 10.74 -7.42 -4.77
N GLN A 291 11.45 -7.64 -5.87
CA GLN A 291 12.68 -8.43 -5.82
C GLN A 291 13.59 -7.77 -4.79
N ALA A 292 14.04 -8.52 -3.79
CA ALA A 292 15.08 -8.05 -2.90
C ALA A 292 16.30 -7.65 -3.75
N PRO A 293 16.94 -6.50 -3.52
CA PRO A 293 18.23 -6.24 -4.13
C PRO A 293 19.16 -7.40 -3.75
N THR A 294 19.78 -8.02 -4.76
CA THR A 294 20.86 -8.99 -4.58
C THR A 294 21.84 -8.45 -3.53
N PRO A 295 22.37 -9.29 -2.62
CA PRO A 295 23.32 -8.83 -1.63
C PRO A 295 24.48 -8.15 -2.35
N TYR A 296 24.68 -6.86 -2.09
CA TYR A 296 25.91 -6.16 -2.44
C TYR A 296 27.04 -6.91 -1.75
N THR A 297 27.73 -7.76 -2.49
CA THR A 297 29.04 -8.26 -2.11
C THR A 297 29.98 -7.09 -2.34
N LEU A 298 30.34 -6.40 -1.26
CA LEU A 298 31.48 -5.48 -1.29
C LEU A 298 32.68 -6.24 -1.85
N PRO A 299 33.36 -5.74 -2.90
CA PRO A 299 34.65 -6.29 -3.27
C PRO A 299 35.58 -6.12 -2.08
N LEU A 300 36.19 -7.21 -1.62
CA LEU A 300 37.30 -7.19 -0.68
C LEU A 300 38.38 -6.26 -1.27
N ALA A 301 38.53 -5.08 -0.66
CA ALA A 301 39.66 -4.22 -0.94
C ALA A 301 40.94 -4.97 -0.52
N HIS A 302 41.73 -5.37 -1.50
CA HIS A 302 43.10 -5.79 -1.29
C HIS A 302 43.85 -4.63 -0.62
N VAL A 303 44.20 -4.82 0.65
CA VAL A 303 45.18 -3.99 1.35
C VAL A 303 46.51 -4.18 0.64
N THR A 304 46.97 -3.15 -0.07
CA THR A 304 48.37 -2.99 -0.46
C THR A 304 48.90 -1.71 0.19
N GLY A 305 50.10 -1.83 0.78
CA GLY A 305 50.67 -0.91 1.77
C GLY A 305 51.07 0.49 1.25
N PRO A 306 51.69 1.32 2.12
CA PRO A 306 51.86 2.75 1.90
C PRO A 306 52.98 3.07 0.88
N PRO A 307 52.92 4.25 0.21
CA PRO A 307 53.88 4.59 -0.84
C PRO A 307 55.17 5.19 -0.28
N ALA A 308 56.30 4.77 -0.85
CA ALA A 308 57.57 5.46 -0.73
C ALA A 308 57.73 6.54 -1.83
N ARG A 309 58.47 7.58 -1.47
CA ARG A 309 58.78 8.82 -2.19
C ARG A 309 59.36 8.62 -3.60
N GLY A 310 59.11 9.56 -4.52
CA GLY A 310 59.91 9.71 -5.74
C GLY A 310 59.40 10.77 -6.71
N SER A 311 60.20 11.82 -6.89
CA SER A 311 60.02 13.06 -7.66
C SER A 311 59.87 12.96 -9.19
N SER A 312 59.30 14.05 -9.74
CA SER A 312 59.69 14.79 -10.97
C SER A 312 59.00 14.49 -12.32
N GLY A 313 58.65 15.57 -13.03
CA GLY A 313 58.61 15.61 -14.49
C GLY A 313 57.33 16.13 -15.15
N MET A 314 57.32 17.41 -15.57
CA MET A 314 56.34 18.01 -16.48
C MET A 314 56.34 17.33 -17.87
N ARG A 315 55.16 17.15 -18.48
CA ARG A 315 54.84 17.65 -19.85
C ARG A 315 53.40 17.32 -20.25
N ALA A 316 52.72 18.32 -20.80
CA ALA A 316 51.53 18.18 -21.62
C ALA A 316 51.91 17.81 -23.06
N LEU A 317 51.09 16.98 -23.73
CA LEU A 317 50.76 17.05 -25.16
C LEU A 317 49.75 15.96 -25.57
N ALA A 318 48.59 16.44 -26.02
CA ALA A 318 47.78 16.02 -27.19
C ALA A 318 47.41 14.56 -27.49
N SER A 319 46.16 14.46 -27.97
CA SER A 319 45.58 13.56 -28.99
C SER A 319 44.93 12.23 -28.57
N SER A 320 43.63 12.12 -28.88
CA SER A 320 42.88 10.87 -29.04
C SER A 320 43.51 9.96 -30.10
N PRO A 321 43.22 8.65 -30.05
CA PRO A 321 42.22 8.13 -31.01
C PRO A 321 41.32 6.98 -30.50
N ALA A 322 40.14 6.91 -31.13
CA ALA A 322 39.39 5.74 -31.60
C ALA A 322 39.18 4.48 -30.72
N ALA A 323 37.90 4.28 -30.39
CA ALA A 323 37.06 3.07 -30.54
C ALA A 323 37.69 1.66 -30.46
N LEU A 324 37.11 0.80 -29.61
CA LEU A 324 36.51 -0.50 -29.97
C LEU A 324 35.65 -1.06 -28.80
N SER A 325 34.58 -1.75 -29.18
CA SER A 325 33.33 -2.10 -28.48
C SER A 325 33.42 -2.88 -27.15
N PRO A 326 32.40 -2.78 -26.26
CA PRO A 326 32.11 -3.81 -25.27
C PRO A 326 30.99 -4.74 -25.77
N GLY A 327 31.34 -6.01 -25.96
CA GLY A 327 30.40 -7.11 -26.15
C GLY A 327 29.80 -7.58 -24.83
N ASN A 328 28.49 -7.85 -24.89
CA ASN A 328 27.73 -8.91 -24.23
C ASN A 328 28.07 -9.24 -22.75
N GLY A 329 27.47 -8.46 -21.85
CA GLY A 329 26.90 -8.96 -20.59
C GLY A 329 25.39 -8.74 -20.60
N PRO A 330 24.56 -9.56 -19.91
CA PRO A 330 23.11 -9.44 -20.01
C PRO A 330 22.64 -8.12 -19.41
N VAL A 331 22.25 -7.20 -20.29
CA VAL A 331 21.52 -5.98 -19.95
C VAL A 331 20.18 -6.42 -19.33
N PRO A 332 19.76 -5.89 -18.16
CA PRO A 332 18.41 -6.10 -17.66
C PRO A 332 17.42 -5.66 -18.72
N ALA A 333 16.55 -6.55 -19.17
CA ALA A 333 15.62 -6.28 -20.26
C ALA A 333 14.83 -4.98 -19.98
N THR A 334 15.03 -3.99 -20.84
CA THR A 334 14.15 -2.82 -20.97
C THR A 334 12.72 -3.34 -21.13
N VAL A 335 11.81 -3.03 -20.20
CA VAL A 335 10.37 -3.32 -20.36
C VAL A 335 9.88 -2.48 -21.53
N LYS A 336 9.86 -3.06 -22.73
CA LYS A 336 9.60 -2.33 -23.98
C LYS A 336 8.13 -2.19 -24.35
N ASP A 337 7.23 -3.02 -23.81
CA ASP A 337 5.84 -3.03 -24.27
C ASP A 337 4.87 -2.92 -23.10
N PHE A 338 4.35 -1.72 -22.87
CA PHE A 338 3.11 -1.53 -22.13
C PHE A 338 1.94 -1.59 -23.10
N ARG A 339 0.76 -1.96 -22.61
CA ARG A 339 -0.46 -2.06 -23.41
C ARG A 339 -1.45 -0.98 -23.00
N LEU A 340 -1.98 -0.25 -23.97
CA LEU A 340 -3.14 0.62 -23.75
C LEU A 340 -4.43 -0.16 -23.99
N THR A 341 -5.39 0.01 -23.08
CA THR A 341 -6.79 -0.37 -23.30
C THR A 341 -7.66 0.89 -23.30
N VAL A 342 -8.46 1.08 -24.34
CA VAL A 342 -9.49 2.13 -24.41
C VAL A 342 -10.78 1.60 -23.80
N LYS A 343 -11.29 2.30 -22.79
CA LYS A 343 -12.54 1.99 -22.11
C LYS A 343 -13.57 3.06 -22.46
N ILE A 344 -14.65 2.69 -23.14
CA ILE A 344 -15.74 3.62 -23.44
C ILE A 344 -16.92 3.32 -22.52
N ILE A 345 -17.45 4.34 -21.86
CA ILE A 345 -18.72 4.25 -21.12
C ILE A 345 -19.79 5.04 -21.88
N ALA A 346 -20.91 4.38 -22.18
CA ALA A 346 -21.97 4.90 -23.03
C ALA A 346 -23.36 4.52 -22.49
N PHE A 347 -24.38 5.24 -22.94
CA PHE A 347 -25.77 4.90 -22.63
C PHE A 347 -26.68 4.96 -23.87
N ASN A 348 -27.23 6.14 -24.17
CA ASN A 348 -28.29 6.32 -25.17
C ASN A 348 -28.00 7.49 -26.13
N ARG A 349 -26.73 7.85 -26.36
CA ARG A 349 -26.35 8.95 -27.26
C ARG A 349 -25.66 8.44 -28.54
N PRO A 350 -26.40 7.94 -29.54
CA PRO A 350 -25.80 7.34 -30.73
C PRO A 350 -24.95 8.33 -31.55
N ARG A 351 -25.35 9.61 -31.62
CA ARG A 351 -24.58 10.63 -32.34
C ARG A 351 -23.26 10.97 -31.64
N ALA A 352 -23.27 11.05 -30.32
CA ALA A 352 -22.07 11.30 -29.52
C ALA A 352 -21.08 10.14 -29.66
N LEU A 353 -21.55 8.90 -29.47
CA LEU A 353 -20.73 7.71 -29.61
C LEU A 353 -20.14 7.55 -31.02
N LEU A 354 -20.92 7.86 -32.07
CA LEU A 354 -20.40 7.85 -33.45
C LEU A 354 -19.27 8.86 -33.64
N ARG A 355 -19.39 10.03 -33.03
CA ARG A 355 -18.37 11.08 -33.09
C ARG A 355 -17.09 10.61 -32.38
N LEU A 356 -17.21 9.95 -31.23
CA LEU A 356 -16.10 9.33 -30.54
C LEU A 356 -15.42 8.24 -31.40
N PHE A 357 -16.18 7.30 -31.97
CA PHE A 357 -15.63 6.26 -32.85
C PHE A 357 -14.87 6.83 -34.04
N ARG A 358 -15.42 7.86 -34.71
CA ARG A 358 -14.74 8.54 -35.82
C ARG A 358 -13.40 9.16 -35.39
N SER A 359 -13.35 9.74 -34.20
CA SER A 359 -12.11 10.32 -33.67
C SER A 359 -11.07 9.25 -33.31
N LEU A 360 -11.51 8.10 -32.78
CA LEU A 360 -10.64 6.95 -32.49
C LEU A 360 -10.11 6.30 -33.78
N ASP A 361 -10.94 6.17 -34.82
CA ASP A 361 -10.51 5.66 -36.14
C ASP A 361 -9.46 6.57 -36.81
N ALA A 362 -9.48 7.86 -36.50
CA ALA A 362 -8.53 8.83 -37.01
C ALA A 362 -7.22 8.89 -36.19
N ALA A 363 -7.16 8.22 -35.03
CA ALA A 363 -5.99 8.27 -34.17
C ALA A 363 -4.85 7.38 -34.67
N ASP A 364 -3.63 7.93 -34.62
CA ASP A 364 -2.41 7.20 -34.95
C ASP A 364 -1.95 6.39 -33.73
N PHE A 365 -2.25 5.09 -33.76
CA PHE A 365 -1.80 4.12 -32.78
C PHE A 365 -0.39 3.57 -33.04
N MET A 366 0.36 4.13 -34.00
CA MET A 366 1.75 3.75 -34.32
C MET A 366 1.93 2.26 -34.68
N GLY A 367 0.85 1.59 -35.09
CA GLY A 367 0.83 0.14 -35.34
C GLY A 367 0.76 -0.74 -34.09
N ASP A 368 0.69 -0.13 -32.89
CA ASP A 368 0.62 -0.87 -31.63
C ASP A 368 -0.74 -1.53 -31.44
N LYS A 369 -0.72 -2.62 -30.68
CA LYS A 369 -1.95 -3.30 -30.28
C LYS A 369 -2.63 -2.53 -29.16
N VAL A 370 -3.82 -2.01 -29.44
CA VAL A 370 -4.68 -1.31 -28.48
C VAL A 370 -6.01 -2.02 -28.42
N ASP A 371 -6.45 -2.41 -27.24
CA ASP A 371 -7.74 -3.08 -27.06
C ASP A 371 -8.83 -2.08 -26.72
N LEU A 372 -10.07 -2.41 -27.08
CA LEU A 372 -11.24 -1.55 -26.91
C LEU A 372 -12.36 -2.30 -26.18
N ASP A 373 -12.77 -1.80 -25.03
CA ASP A 373 -13.92 -2.30 -24.30
C ASP A 373 -15.00 -1.21 -24.22
N ILE A 374 -16.23 -1.54 -24.64
CA ILE A 374 -17.36 -0.60 -24.71
C ILE A 374 -18.42 -1.06 -23.70
N TYR A 375 -18.63 -0.27 -22.64
CA TYR A 375 -19.63 -0.53 -21.61
C TYR A 375 -20.89 0.28 -21.89
N ILE A 376 -22.02 -0.40 -21.95
CA ILE A 376 -23.32 0.22 -22.27
C ILE A 376 -24.23 0.05 -21.07
N ASP A 377 -24.64 1.17 -20.47
CA ASP A 377 -25.51 1.16 -19.30
C ASP A 377 -26.92 0.69 -19.63
N PHE A 378 -27.51 -0.09 -18.74
CA PHE A 378 -28.88 -0.52 -18.91
C PHE A 378 -29.83 0.63 -18.57
N PRO A 379 -30.96 0.80 -19.27
CA PRO A 379 -32.01 1.77 -18.93
C PRO A 379 -32.47 1.65 -17.47
N SER A 380 -32.76 2.78 -16.80
CA SER A 380 -33.29 2.74 -15.43
C SER A 380 -34.69 2.11 -15.39
N PRO A 381 -35.10 1.47 -14.27
CA PRO A 381 -36.44 0.91 -14.14
C PRO A 381 -37.56 1.91 -14.40
N GLU A 382 -37.36 3.17 -13.97
CA GLU A 382 -38.28 4.29 -14.22
C GLU A 382 -38.42 4.60 -15.70
N LEU A 383 -37.30 4.63 -16.43
CA LEU A 383 -37.31 4.86 -17.88
C LEU A 383 -38.05 3.74 -18.61
N VAL A 384 -37.86 2.49 -18.19
CA VAL A 384 -38.56 1.32 -18.77
C VAL A 384 -40.05 1.35 -18.45
N ALA A 385 -40.43 1.72 -17.22
CA ALA A 385 -41.83 1.79 -16.81
C ALA A 385 -42.61 2.91 -17.53
N ASN A 386 -41.94 4.02 -17.87
CA ASN A 386 -42.53 5.16 -18.57
C ASN A 386 -42.59 4.97 -20.10
N ALA A 387 -41.96 3.92 -20.63
CA ALA A 387 -42.04 3.57 -22.03
C ALA A 387 -43.39 2.90 -22.34
N THR A 388 -44.13 3.46 -23.28
CA THR A 388 -45.46 2.96 -23.64
C THR A 388 -45.35 2.01 -24.82
N LEU A 389 -45.16 0.71 -24.55
CA LEU A 389 -45.11 -0.33 -25.58
C LEU A 389 -46.36 -0.40 -26.49
N GLU A 390 -47.44 0.31 -26.13
CA GLU A 390 -48.77 0.25 -26.75
C GLU A 390 -49.22 1.55 -27.45
N GLN A 391 -48.55 2.69 -27.25
CA GLN A 391 -48.94 3.95 -27.89
C GLN A 391 -47.83 4.45 -28.81
N ASN A 392 -48.11 4.52 -30.12
CA ASN A 392 -47.27 5.14 -31.14
C ASN A 392 -47.21 6.68 -30.95
N ASP A 393 -46.85 7.18 -29.78
CA ASP A 393 -46.50 8.59 -29.61
C ASP A 393 -45.03 8.79 -30.02
N PRO A 394 -44.75 9.36 -31.22
CA PRO A 394 -43.38 9.58 -31.68
C PRO A 394 -42.63 10.62 -30.84
N ASN A 395 -43.29 11.30 -29.90
CA ASN A 395 -42.69 12.30 -29.02
C ASN A 395 -42.50 11.80 -27.58
N ASN A 396 -42.81 10.54 -27.26
CA ASN A 396 -42.54 9.99 -25.94
C ASN A 396 -41.02 9.91 -25.71
N GLU A 397 -40.50 10.71 -24.78
CA GLU A 397 -39.07 10.78 -24.47
C GLU A 397 -38.49 9.44 -23.98
N ALA A 398 -39.29 8.63 -23.28
CA ALA A 398 -38.87 7.31 -22.81
C ALA A 398 -38.69 6.32 -23.97
N ASP A 399 -39.64 6.29 -24.91
CA ASP A 399 -39.57 5.44 -26.10
C ASP A 399 -38.41 5.85 -27.01
N ILE A 400 -38.20 7.16 -27.21
CA ILE A 400 -37.05 7.70 -27.95
C ILE A 400 -35.74 7.24 -27.30
N SER A 401 -35.61 7.42 -25.98
CA SER A 401 -34.41 7.04 -25.22
C SER A 401 -34.10 5.54 -25.33
N LEU A 402 -35.12 4.67 -25.27
CA LEU A 402 -34.94 3.21 -25.44
C LEU A 402 -34.54 2.85 -26.88
N GLN A 403 -35.09 3.53 -27.89
CA GLN A 403 -34.65 3.35 -29.28
C GLN A 403 -33.20 3.81 -29.47
N GLU A 404 -32.80 4.91 -28.86
CA GLU A 404 -31.43 5.41 -28.91
C GLU A 404 -30.44 4.49 -28.19
N TYR A 405 -30.82 3.95 -27.04
CA TYR A 405 -30.07 2.88 -26.36
C TYR A 405 -29.89 1.64 -27.26
N ALA A 406 -30.96 1.17 -27.92
CA ALA A 406 -30.89 0.04 -28.84
C ALA A 406 -29.95 0.32 -30.02
N ARG A 407 -29.96 1.56 -30.56
CA ARG A 407 -29.01 2.00 -31.59
C ARG A 407 -27.57 2.01 -31.06
N VAL A 408 -27.32 2.51 -29.86
CA VAL A 408 -25.98 2.48 -29.23
C VAL A 408 -25.46 1.05 -29.10
N ARG A 409 -26.30 0.10 -28.65
CA ARG A 409 -25.95 -1.33 -28.62
C ARG A 409 -25.59 -1.87 -29.99
N GLN A 410 -26.48 -1.71 -30.96
CA GLN A 410 -26.27 -2.23 -32.32
C GLN A 410 -25.00 -1.64 -32.94
N MET A 411 -24.81 -0.32 -32.83
CA MET A 411 -23.63 0.37 -33.35
C MET A 411 -22.34 -0.14 -32.71
N SER A 412 -22.34 -0.37 -31.40
CA SER A 412 -21.17 -0.92 -30.69
C SER A 412 -20.86 -2.36 -31.11
N GLU A 413 -21.89 -3.20 -31.32
CA GLU A 413 -21.75 -4.58 -31.78
C GLU A 413 -21.16 -4.66 -33.20
N VAL A 414 -21.61 -3.81 -34.13
CA VAL A 414 -21.15 -3.84 -35.54
C VAL A 414 -19.87 -3.05 -35.81
N TYR A 415 -19.50 -2.10 -34.93
CA TYR A 415 -18.29 -1.29 -35.09
C TYR A 415 -17.03 -2.16 -35.17
N ARG A 416 -16.15 -1.89 -36.15
CA ARG A 416 -14.95 -2.70 -36.40
C ARG A 416 -13.71 -1.99 -35.87
N TRP A 417 -13.14 -2.53 -34.80
CA TRP A 417 -11.89 -2.06 -34.24
C TRP A 417 -10.69 -2.75 -34.92
N ARG A 418 -9.73 -1.96 -35.42
CA ARG A 418 -8.62 -2.48 -36.25
C ARG A 418 -7.30 -2.64 -35.49
N HIS A 419 -7.22 -2.10 -34.28
CA HIS A 419 -5.96 -2.00 -33.51
C HIS A 419 -5.81 -3.10 -32.45
N GLY A 420 -6.84 -3.91 -32.18
CA GLY A 420 -6.76 -4.97 -31.17
C GLY A 420 -8.08 -5.67 -30.93
N ARG A 421 -8.25 -6.29 -29.75
CA ARG A 421 -9.52 -6.92 -29.36
C ARG A 421 -10.58 -5.83 -29.15
N LYS A 422 -11.81 -6.10 -29.60
CA LYS A 422 -13.00 -5.35 -29.20
C LYS A 422 -13.88 -6.22 -28.31
N GLN A 423 -14.35 -5.71 -27.18
CA GLN A 423 -15.48 -6.30 -26.44
C GLN A 423 -16.57 -5.27 -26.18
N VAL A 424 -17.82 -5.73 -26.22
CA VAL A 424 -19.00 -4.94 -25.87
C VAL A 424 -19.61 -5.56 -24.63
N HIS A 425 -19.73 -4.75 -23.58
CA HIS A 425 -20.27 -5.11 -22.28
C HIS A 425 -21.60 -4.38 -22.08
N ALA A 426 -22.68 -4.95 -22.63
CA ALA A 426 -24.02 -4.50 -22.29
C ALA A 426 -24.34 -4.92 -20.85
N ARG A 427 -24.62 -3.96 -19.96
CA ARG A 427 -24.99 -4.26 -18.58
C ARG A 427 -26.36 -4.95 -18.51
N ASP A 428 -26.48 -5.85 -17.56
CA ASP A 428 -27.70 -6.61 -17.25
C ASP A 428 -28.69 -5.83 -16.36
N LYS A 429 -28.19 -4.82 -15.66
CA LYS A 429 -28.97 -3.90 -14.82
C LYS A 429 -28.43 -2.48 -14.93
N HIS A 430 -29.19 -1.51 -14.42
CA HIS A 430 -28.79 -0.11 -14.42
C HIS A 430 -27.66 0.12 -13.40
N TYR A 431 -26.47 0.50 -13.87
CA TYR A 431 -25.32 0.83 -13.01
C TYR A 431 -25.25 2.33 -12.72
N GLY A 432 -25.77 3.17 -13.63
CA GLY A 432 -25.62 4.62 -13.57
C GLY A 432 -24.19 5.08 -13.86
N LEU A 433 -24.00 6.39 -13.99
CA LEU A 433 -22.71 6.98 -14.37
C LEU A 433 -21.57 6.55 -13.44
N ALA A 434 -21.74 6.68 -12.12
CA ALA A 434 -20.70 6.30 -11.15
C ALA A 434 -20.41 4.80 -11.15
N GLY A 435 -21.46 3.96 -11.26
CA GLY A 435 -21.28 2.50 -11.33
C GLY A 435 -20.52 2.08 -12.60
N GLN A 436 -20.76 2.76 -13.72
CA GLN A 436 -20.01 2.51 -14.96
C GLN A 436 -18.53 2.84 -14.81
N TRP A 437 -18.20 3.99 -14.23
CA TRP A 437 -16.81 4.37 -13.93
C TRP A 437 -16.13 3.31 -13.05
N LEU A 438 -16.72 3.00 -11.90
CA LEU A 438 -16.15 2.10 -10.89
C LEU A 438 -16.06 0.63 -11.35
N ALA A 439 -16.86 0.22 -12.35
CA ALA A 439 -16.89 -1.15 -12.86
C ALA A 439 -16.35 -1.30 -14.30
N SER A 440 -15.62 -0.31 -14.81
CA SER A 440 -15.08 -0.31 -16.18
C SER A 440 -13.66 -0.89 -16.30
N TRP A 441 -12.90 -0.94 -15.20
CA TRP A 441 -11.52 -1.40 -15.24
C TRP A 441 -11.04 -2.02 -13.93
N PHE A 442 -10.46 -3.21 -14.03
CA PHE A 442 -9.85 -3.97 -12.93
C PHE A 442 -8.50 -4.50 -13.44
N PRO A 443 -7.40 -3.73 -13.29
CA PRO A 443 -6.11 -4.11 -13.85
C PRO A 443 -5.56 -5.36 -13.15
N MET A 444 -5.06 -6.32 -13.95
CA MET A 444 -4.52 -7.61 -13.47
C MET A 444 -2.98 -7.64 -13.45
N GLY A 445 -2.32 -6.51 -13.73
CA GLY A 445 -0.86 -6.40 -13.83
C GLY A 445 -0.39 -4.94 -13.90
N THR A 446 0.91 -4.74 -14.09
CA THR A 446 1.56 -3.40 -14.04
C THR A 446 1.83 -2.79 -15.41
N THR A 447 1.66 -3.54 -16.49
CA THR A 447 1.97 -3.11 -17.86
C THR A 447 0.76 -2.69 -18.67
N GLU A 448 -0.46 -2.88 -18.16
CA GLU A 448 -1.68 -2.35 -18.75
C GLU A 448 -1.98 -0.97 -18.18
N ILE A 449 -2.17 0.01 -19.06
CA ILE A 449 -2.76 1.30 -18.72
C ILE A 449 -4.11 1.45 -19.42
N ALA A 450 -5.03 2.22 -18.85
CA ALA A 450 -6.32 2.46 -19.45
C ALA A 450 -6.62 3.95 -19.61
N ILE A 451 -7.17 4.31 -20.77
CA ILE A 451 -7.87 5.58 -20.96
C ILE A 451 -9.37 5.33 -20.87
N ILE A 452 -10.07 6.13 -20.07
CA ILE A 452 -11.53 6.01 -19.91
C ILE A 452 -12.22 7.20 -20.56
N LEU A 453 -13.11 6.95 -21.51
CA LEU A 453 -13.80 7.94 -22.33
C LEU A 453 -15.32 7.81 -22.16
N GLU A 454 -15.99 8.94 -21.90
CA GLU A 454 -17.46 9.02 -22.00
C GLU A 454 -17.87 9.18 -23.47
N ASP A 455 -19.11 8.78 -23.80
CA ASP A 455 -19.63 8.83 -25.18
C ASP A 455 -19.62 10.22 -25.84
N ASP A 456 -19.57 11.28 -25.05
CA ASP A 456 -19.49 12.67 -25.50
C ASP A 456 -18.05 13.21 -25.63
N ASN A 457 -17.04 12.36 -25.44
CA ASN A 457 -15.64 12.71 -25.64
C ASN A 457 -15.23 12.53 -27.12
N ILE A 458 -14.17 13.23 -27.54
CA ILE A 458 -13.41 12.93 -28.75
C ILE A 458 -11.91 12.99 -28.45
N VAL A 459 -11.11 12.28 -29.25
CA VAL A 459 -9.66 12.27 -29.14
C VAL A 459 -8.99 12.93 -30.35
N SER A 460 -7.87 13.60 -30.11
CA SER A 460 -6.97 14.08 -31.16
C SER A 460 -6.39 12.91 -31.95
N PRO A 461 -6.15 13.04 -33.27
CA PRO A 461 -5.42 12.05 -34.06
C PRO A 461 -4.04 11.68 -33.47
N TYR A 462 -3.45 12.57 -32.67
CA TYR A 462 -2.10 12.43 -32.14
C TYR A 462 -2.06 12.12 -30.63
N PHE A 463 -3.22 11.86 -30.01
CA PHE A 463 -3.27 11.64 -28.56
C PHE A 463 -2.38 10.47 -28.12
N TYR A 464 -2.41 9.36 -28.88
CA TYR A 464 -1.66 8.17 -28.54
C TYR A 464 -0.16 8.33 -28.78
N VAL A 465 0.22 8.98 -29.90
CA VAL A 465 1.62 9.29 -30.23
C VAL A 465 2.30 10.01 -29.07
N TRP A 466 1.65 11.04 -28.53
CA TRP A 466 2.19 11.76 -27.38
C TRP A 466 2.10 10.94 -26.08
N LEU A 467 0.94 10.30 -25.83
CA LEU A 467 0.71 9.53 -24.60
C LEU A 467 1.75 8.41 -24.44
N LYS A 468 2.07 7.68 -25.52
CA LYS A 468 3.06 6.60 -25.50
C LYS A 468 4.40 7.11 -25.01
N ARG A 469 4.89 8.20 -25.59
CA ARG A 469 6.14 8.85 -25.17
C ARG A 469 6.08 9.32 -23.73
N ALA A 470 4.98 9.95 -23.31
CA ALA A 470 4.81 10.42 -21.94
C ALA A 470 4.82 9.29 -20.91
N VAL A 471 4.20 8.15 -21.23
CA VAL A 471 4.18 6.96 -20.37
C VAL A 471 5.56 6.30 -20.30
N GLU A 472 6.22 6.10 -21.45
CA GLU A 472 7.59 5.58 -21.49
C GLU A 472 8.55 6.45 -20.66
N TYR A 473 8.41 7.77 -20.77
CA TYR A 473 9.30 8.72 -20.12
C TYR A 473 8.98 8.98 -18.64
N TYR A 474 7.71 9.12 -18.23
CA TYR A 474 7.38 9.49 -16.85
C TYR A 474 7.00 8.30 -15.95
N TYR A 475 6.58 7.16 -16.54
CA TYR A 475 6.11 6.01 -15.77
C TYR A 475 7.07 4.83 -15.82
N PHE A 476 7.63 4.50 -16.99
CA PHE A 476 8.54 3.36 -17.13
C PHE A 476 10.02 3.71 -16.99
N ASN A 477 10.40 4.99 -17.06
CA ASN A 477 11.77 5.41 -16.81
C ASN A 477 12.02 5.57 -15.28
N PRO A 478 12.92 4.77 -14.67
CA PRO A 478 13.19 4.85 -13.24
C PRO A 478 13.72 6.21 -12.77
N GLU A 479 14.38 6.98 -13.63
CA GLU A 479 14.91 8.32 -13.26
C GLU A 479 13.80 9.38 -13.15
N GLN A 480 12.69 9.17 -13.82
CA GLN A 480 11.56 10.11 -13.86
C GLN A 480 10.36 9.62 -13.06
N PHE A 481 10.38 8.34 -12.66
CA PHE A 481 9.29 7.70 -11.95
C PHE A 481 9.05 8.35 -10.59
N ASP A 482 7.80 8.77 -10.35
CA ASP A 482 7.33 9.17 -9.04
C ASP A 482 6.10 8.32 -8.68
N PRO A 483 6.14 7.55 -7.57
CA PRO A 483 5.04 6.66 -7.19
C PRO A 483 3.75 7.39 -6.80
N ARG A 484 3.76 8.73 -6.68
CA ARG A 484 2.55 9.53 -6.40
C ARG A 484 1.81 9.96 -7.66
N VAL A 485 2.39 9.75 -8.85
CA VAL A 485 1.71 10.06 -10.11
C VAL A 485 0.69 8.98 -10.40
N TYR A 486 -0.61 9.30 -10.26
CA TYR A 486 -1.69 8.33 -10.48
C TYR A 486 -2.14 8.20 -11.94
N GLY A 487 -1.64 9.08 -12.82
CA GLY A 487 -2.04 9.08 -14.21
C GLY A 487 -1.66 10.34 -14.99
N ILE A 488 -2.15 10.38 -16.22
CA ILE A 488 -1.96 11.48 -17.18
C ILE A 488 -3.33 11.98 -17.65
N MET A 489 -3.52 13.29 -17.60
CA MET A 489 -4.79 13.95 -17.91
C MET A 489 -4.67 14.68 -19.25
N LEU A 490 -5.49 14.27 -20.21
CA LEU A 490 -5.41 14.71 -21.61
C LEU A 490 -6.34 15.88 -21.96
N GLN A 491 -7.15 16.32 -20.98
CA GLN A 491 -8.03 17.48 -21.12
C GLN A 491 -7.31 18.80 -20.86
N SER A 492 -7.89 19.87 -21.39
CA SER A 492 -7.60 21.23 -20.93
C SER A 492 -8.27 21.48 -19.59
N GLN A 493 -7.47 21.67 -18.53
CA GLN A 493 -8.03 21.82 -17.19
C GLN A 493 -8.76 23.15 -17.03
N HIS A 494 -10.05 23.06 -16.69
CA HIS A 494 -11.00 24.17 -16.82
C HIS A 494 -11.51 24.71 -15.48
N MET A 495 -11.08 24.15 -14.35
CA MET A 495 -11.46 24.62 -13.02
C MET A 495 -10.41 24.33 -11.94
N ILE A 496 -10.45 25.12 -10.87
CA ILE A 496 -9.76 24.91 -9.59
C ILE A 496 -10.84 24.75 -8.51
N PRO A 497 -11.01 23.57 -7.87
CA PRO A 497 -12.09 23.32 -6.90
C PRO A 497 -12.03 24.24 -5.69
N GLY A 498 -10.82 24.49 -5.16
CA GLY A 498 -10.61 25.37 -4.00
C GLY A 498 -10.67 26.88 -4.32
N ARG A 499 -10.81 27.27 -5.59
CA ARG A 499 -10.87 28.67 -6.05
C ARG A 499 -11.88 28.87 -7.19
N TYR A 500 -12.94 28.07 -7.23
CA TYR A 500 -13.91 28.10 -8.33
C TYR A 500 -14.54 29.51 -8.47
N PRO A 501 -14.75 30.04 -9.70
CA PRO A 501 -14.63 29.41 -11.03
C PRO A 501 -13.29 29.62 -11.74
N LYS A 502 -12.20 29.88 -11.01
CA LYS A 502 -10.89 30.16 -11.59
C LYS A 502 -10.29 28.95 -12.33
N ARG A 503 -9.45 29.23 -13.35
CA ARG A 503 -8.82 28.20 -14.20
C ARG A 503 -7.30 28.15 -14.00
N PRO A 504 -6.65 26.96 -14.06
CA PRO A 504 -5.20 26.82 -13.94
C PRO A 504 -4.39 27.74 -14.87
N LYS A 505 -4.83 27.90 -16.12
CA LYS A 505 -4.15 28.76 -17.11
C LYS A 505 -3.98 30.23 -16.68
N GLU A 506 -4.76 30.70 -15.71
CA GLU A 506 -4.64 32.06 -15.16
C GLU A 506 -3.46 32.20 -14.19
N PHE A 507 -2.91 31.10 -13.66
CA PHE A 507 -1.87 31.08 -12.63
C PHE A 507 -0.60 30.32 -13.03
N LEU A 508 -0.67 29.51 -14.09
CA LEU A 508 0.50 28.82 -14.63
C LEU A 508 1.48 29.83 -15.24
N PRO A 509 2.80 29.59 -15.13
CA PRO A 509 3.78 30.32 -15.93
C PRO A 509 3.42 30.25 -17.41
N HIS A 510 3.63 31.35 -18.16
CA HIS A 510 3.22 31.47 -19.56
C HIS A 510 3.84 30.40 -20.47
N ASP A 511 5.03 29.94 -20.12
CA ASP A 511 5.81 28.91 -20.81
C ASP A 511 5.57 27.48 -20.28
N ALA A 512 4.88 27.30 -19.15
CA ALA A 512 4.61 25.98 -18.58
C ALA A 512 3.65 25.18 -19.47
N LYS A 513 4.17 24.25 -20.26
CA LYS A 513 3.38 23.36 -21.15
C LYS A 513 2.88 22.10 -20.45
N PHE A 514 3.50 21.72 -19.34
CA PHE A 514 3.16 20.55 -18.55
C PHE A 514 3.24 20.92 -17.06
N PHE A 515 2.38 20.32 -16.25
CA PHE A 515 2.36 20.56 -14.80
C PHE A 515 1.79 19.34 -14.07
N ARG A 516 1.99 19.31 -12.76
CA ARG A 516 1.46 18.29 -11.86
C ARG A 516 0.33 18.88 -11.01
N TYR A 517 -0.79 18.16 -10.87
CA TYR A 517 -1.94 18.66 -10.14
C TYR A 517 -2.73 17.52 -9.47
N GLN A 518 -3.17 17.70 -8.22
CA GLN A 518 -3.91 16.69 -7.48
C GLN A 518 -5.31 16.37 -8.08
N LEU A 519 -5.95 17.34 -8.72
CA LEU A 519 -7.29 17.16 -9.25
C LEU A 519 -7.33 16.15 -10.40
N LEU A 520 -8.26 15.19 -10.35
CA LEU A 520 -8.50 14.26 -11.46
C LEU A 520 -9.18 14.92 -12.65
N SER A 521 -8.97 14.34 -13.82
CA SER A 521 -9.82 14.58 -14.97
C SER A 521 -11.02 13.63 -14.97
N THR A 522 -12.18 14.15 -15.38
CA THR A 522 -13.36 13.34 -15.74
C THR A 522 -13.56 13.25 -17.26
N TRP A 523 -12.64 13.79 -18.08
CA TRP A 523 -12.71 13.76 -19.54
C TRP A 523 -11.43 13.15 -20.11
N GLY A 524 -11.47 11.84 -20.39
CA GLY A 524 -10.31 11.09 -20.89
C GLY A 524 -9.10 10.99 -19.96
N PRO A 525 -9.25 10.71 -18.65
CA PRO A 525 -8.11 10.39 -17.80
C PRO A 525 -7.45 9.09 -18.26
N VAL A 526 -6.12 9.08 -18.21
CA VAL A 526 -5.32 7.85 -18.26
C VAL A 526 -4.91 7.52 -16.83
N PHE A 527 -5.36 6.39 -16.30
CA PHE A 527 -5.00 5.94 -14.96
C PHE A 527 -3.93 4.86 -15.01
N PHE A 528 -3.02 4.90 -14.03
CA PHE A 528 -2.05 3.82 -13.82
C PHE A 528 -2.63 2.68 -12.98
N PRO A 529 -2.26 1.42 -13.28
CA PRO A 529 -2.97 0.26 -12.79
C PRO A 529 -2.93 0.14 -11.27
N HIS A 530 -1.78 0.44 -10.66
CA HIS A 530 -1.61 0.37 -9.21
C HIS A 530 -2.55 1.35 -8.48
N HIS A 531 -2.57 2.61 -8.89
CA HIS A 531 -3.35 3.67 -8.26
C HIS A 531 -4.85 3.47 -8.43
N TRP A 532 -5.29 3.00 -9.60
CA TRP A 532 -6.70 2.70 -9.83
C TRP A 532 -7.16 1.50 -9.01
N ALA A 533 -6.38 0.41 -8.98
CA ALA A 533 -6.70 -0.76 -8.15
C ALA A 533 -6.78 -0.39 -6.67
N GLU A 534 -5.85 0.42 -6.20
CA GLU A 534 -5.84 0.91 -4.83
C GLU A 534 -7.06 1.80 -4.53
N PHE A 535 -7.41 2.71 -5.44
CA PHE A 535 -8.63 3.52 -5.31
C PHE A 535 -9.88 2.66 -5.18
N ILE A 536 -10.04 1.62 -6.02
CA ILE A 536 -11.20 0.73 -5.95
C ILE A 536 -11.25 0.00 -4.60
N SER A 537 -10.10 -0.48 -4.11
CA SER A 537 -10.01 -1.12 -2.78
C SER A 537 -10.41 -0.14 -1.67
N TRP A 538 -9.81 1.06 -1.67
CA TRP A 538 -10.10 2.11 -0.69
C TRP A 538 -11.57 2.57 -0.75
N PHE A 539 -12.13 2.74 -1.96
CA PHE A 539 -13.52 3.12 -2.15
C PHE A 539 -14.48 2.07 -1.58
N ASN A 540 -14.23 0.79 -1.84
CA ASN A 540 -15.06 -0.29 -1.31
C ASN A 540 -14.99 -0.39 0.21
N GLU A 541 -13.81 -0.21 0.80
CA GLU A 541 -13.62 -0.14 2.24
C GLU A 541 -14.40 1.05 2.84
N LYS A 542 -14.11 2.29 2.40
CA LYS A 542 -14.67 3.50 3.00
C LYS A 542 -16.17 3.65 2.75
N SER A 543 -16.65 3.27 1.57
CA SER A 543 -18.07 3.35 1.25
C SER A 543 -18.92 2.25 1.91
N SER A 544 -18.30 1.33 2.65
CA SER A 544 -19.02 0.38 3.51
C SER A 544 -19.47 0.99 4.83
N ASP A 545 -18.81 2.06 5.27
CA ASP A 545 -19.21 2.87 6.42
C ASP A 545 -20.19 3.97 5.96
N PRO A 546 -21.49 3.90 6.32
CA PRO A 546 -22.47 4.89 5.90
C PRO A 546 -22.23 6.28 6.50
N SER A 547 -21.43 6.39 7.57
CA SER A 547 -21.06 7.66 8.19
C SER A 547 -19.93 8.38 7.46
N PHE A 548 -19.12 7.65 6.67
CA PHE A 548 -18.00 8.22 5.96
C PHE A 548 -18.48 9.05 4.75
N GLN A 549 -18.03 10.30 4.69
CA GLN A 549 -18.25 11.18 3.54
C GLN A 549 -16.89 11.55 2.93
N PRO A 550 -16.73 11.50 1.60
CA PRO A 550 -15.47 11.82 0.93
C PRO A 550 -15.24 13.34 0.82
N LEU A 551 -15.65 14.09 1.84
CA LEU A 551 -15.52 15.54 1.88
C LEU A 551 -14.22 15.90 2.60
N PHE A 552 -13.53 16.91 2.11
CA PHE A 552 -12.35 17.49 2.74
C PHE A 552 -12.14 18.91 2.23
N SER A 553 -11.54 19.75 3.07
CA SER A 553 -11.19 21.13 2.74
C SER A 553 -12.37 21.98 2.25
N ASN A 554 -12.12 23.25 1.91
CA ASN A 554 -13.12 24.12 1.32
C ASN A 554 -13.04 24.05 -0.21
N MET A 555 -13.84 23.17 -0.81
CA MET A 555 -13.92 22.99 -2.26
C MET A 555 -15.36 23.05 -2.75
N ILE A 556 -15.60 23.67 -3.91
CA ILE A 556 -16.93 23.72 -4.53
C ILE A 556 -17.54 22.33 -4.78
N THR A 557 -16.68 21.33 -4.97
CA THR A 557 -17.06 19.94 -5.22
C THR A 557 -17.75 19.31 -4.02
N ASN A 558 -17.52 19.80 -2.79
CA ASN A 558 -18.23 19.35 -1.59
C ASN A 558 -19.70 19.77 -1.67
N SER A 559 -19.97 21.02 -2.06
CA SER A 559 -21.33 21.51 -2.29
C SER A 559 -22.04 20.74 -3.40
N TRP A 560 -21.33 20.42 -4.50
CA TRP A 560 -21.90 19.60 -5.58
C TRP A 560 -22.19 18.17 -5.15
N PHE A 561 -21.33 17.58 -4.31
CA PHE A 561 -21.56 16.26 -3.74
C PHE A 561 -22.85 16.24 -2.91
N LEU A 562 -23.01 17.19 -1.99
CA LEU A 562 -24.20 17.31 -1.14
C LEU A 562 -25.47 17.59 -1.95
N ALA A 563 -25.40 18.52 -2.91
CA ALA A 563 -26.54 18.86 -3.77
C ALA A 563 -27.03 17.70 -4.65
N ARG A 564 -26.17 16.71 -4.93
CA ARG A 564 -26.52 15.50 -5.69
C ARG A 564 -26.96 14.33 -4.80
N GLY A 565 -27.26 14.58 -3.53
CA GLY A 565 -27.67 13.54 -2.57
C GLY A 565 -26.51 12.70 -2.02
N GLY A 566 -25.27 13.08 -2.32
CA GLY A 566 -24.06 12.44 -1.80
C GLY A 566 -23.89 10.97 -2.16
N GLY A 567 -23.28 10.22 -1.24
CA GLY A 567 -23.07 8.79 -1.35
C GLY A 567 -22.20 8.38 -2.56
N ARG A 568 -22.51 7.22 -3.15
CA ARG A 568 -21.69 6.60 -4.21
C ARG A 568 -21.90 7.24 -5.60
N ALA A 569 -22.87 8.13 -5.75
CA ALA A 569 -23.26 8.70 -7.05
C ALA A 569 -22.24 9.71 -7.62
N VAL A 570 -21.37 10.27 -6.78
CA VAL A 570 -20.36 11.27 -7.18
C VAL A 570 -18.96 10.69 -6.96
N TRP A 571 -18.60 9.69 -7.78
CA TRP A 571 -17.33 8.95 -7.65
C TRP A 571 -16.09 9.85 -7.67
N SER A 572 -16.15 10.98 -8.38
CA SER A 572 -15.03 11.94 -8.46
C SER A 572 -14.69 12.54 -7.11
N ALA A 573 -15.68 12.79 -6.23
CA ALA A 573 -15.43 13.26 -4.86
C ALA A 573 -14.66 12.20 -4.04
N TRP A 574 -15.02 10.93 -4.19
CA TRP A 574 -14.30 9.82 -3.58
C TRP A 574 -12.86 9.74 -4.07
N PHE A 575 -12.64 9.88 -5.38
CA PHE A 575 -11.29 9.87 -5.93
C PHE A 575 -10.47 11.08 -5.44
N MET A 576 -11.05 12.27 -5.39
CA MET A 576 -10.36 13.46 -4.86
C MET A 576 -9.97 13.26 -3.39
N ARG A 577 -10.87 12.72 -2.56
CA ARG A 577 -10.58 12.37 -1.17
C ARG A 577 -9.43 11.37 -1.08
N PHE A 578 -9.50 10.30 -1.85
CA PHE A 578 -8.45 9.28 -1.92
C PHE A 578 -7.09 9.89 -2.30
N ALA A 579 -7.03 10.65 -3.39
CA ALA A 579 -5.81 11.29 -3.85
C ALA A 579 -5.25 12.27 -2.79
N ALA A 580 -6.12 12.97 -2.06
CA ALA A 580 -5.73 13.85 -0.97
C ALA A 580 -5.22 13.11 0.27
N GLU A 581 -5.70 11.90 0.56
CA GLU A 581 -5.16 11.06 1.64
C GLU A 581 -3.79 10.48 1.28
N ARG A 582 -3.57 10.15 0.00
CA ARG A 582 -2.32 9.53 -0.48
C ARG A 582 -1.26 10.53 -0.95
N GLY A 583 -1.57 11.82 -0.99
CA GLY A 583 -0.69 12.83 -1.59
C GLY A 583 -0.48 12.63 -3.09
N TYR A 584 -1.41 11.94 -3.75
CA TYR A 584 -1.32 11.60 -5.17
C TYR A 584 -1.71 12.78 -6.06
N TYR A 585 -1.08 12.84 -7.23
CA TYR A 585 -1.31 13.85 -8.24
C TYR A 585 -1.17 13.27 -9.66
N ALA A 586 -1.59 14.03 -10.67
CA ALA A 586 -1.49 13.61 -12.06
C ALA A 586 -0.71 14.62 -12.90
N LEU A 587 -0.24 14.15 -14.04
CA LEU A 587 0.36 14.99 -15.07
C LEU A 587 -0.73 15.62 -15.93
N TYR A 588 -0.57 16.91 -16.24
CA TYR A 588 -1.48 17.67 -17.09
C TYR A 588 -0.73 18.39 -18.20
N THR A 589 -1.45 18.61 -19.30
CA THR A 589 -1.02 19.44 -20.43
C THR A 589 -1.60 20.85 -20.34
N ASN A 590 -0.84 21.85 -20.77
CA ASN A 590 -1.24 23.26 -20.87
C ASN A 590 -0.78 23.83 -22.23
N PHE A 591 -1.48 23.43 -23.29
CA PHE A 591 -1.15 23.85 -24.65
C PHE A 591 -1.69 25.24 -25.00
N PRO A 592 -1.10 25.91 -26.01
CA PRO A 592 -1.59 27.18 -26.52
C PRO A 592 -3.11 27.16 -26.78
N ASP A 593 -3.75 28.29 -26.53
CA ASP A 593 -5.20 28.49 -26.70
C ASP A 593 -6.10 27.52 -25.91
N GLY A 594 -5.51 26.80 -24.95
CA GLY A 594 -6.19 25.78 -24.17
C GLY A 594 -6.54 24.53 -24.97
N GLN A 595 -5.78 24.23 -26.03
CA GLN A 595 -5.90 22.98 -26.80
C GLN A 595 -5.76 21.74 -25.90
N ALA A 596 -6.44 20.66 -26.29
CA ALA A 596 -6.43 19.40 -25.57
C ALA A 596 -6.30 18.19 -26.52
N PHE A 597 -5.78 17.08 -25.98
CA PHE A 597 -5.80 15.79 -26.66
C PHE A 597 -7.15 15.09 -26.53
N VAL A 598 -7.90 15.37 -25.46
CA VAL A 598 -9.29 14.93 -25.28
C VAL A 598 -10.20 16.14 -25.11
N VAL A 599 -11.25 16.20 -25.93
CA VAL A 599 -12.25 17.26 -25.92
C VAL A 599 -13.61 16.67 -25.54
N ASN A 600 -14.29 17.29 -24.59
CA ASN A 600 -15.64 16.93 -24.18
C ASN A 600 -16.65 17.84 -24.90
N TYR A 601 -17.68 17.26 -25.51
CA TYR A 601 -18.73 18.01 -26.23
C TYR A 601 -19.87 18.52 -25.36
N ARG A 602 -19.90 18.13 -24.08
CA ARG A 602 -20.88 18.59 -23.10
C ARG A 602 -22.31 18.42 -23.63
N ASP A 603 -22.58 17.24 -24.19
CA ASP A 603 -23.87 16.87 -24.75
C ASP A 603 -24.92 16.71 -23.62
N LYS A 604 -26.20 16.94 -23.93
CA LYS A 604 -27.32 16.83 -22.96
C LYS A 604 -27.30 15.49 -22.21
N GLY A 605 -27.39 15.51 -20.89
CA GLY A 605 -27.58 14.35 -20.00
C GLY A 605 -27.36 14.71 -18.53
N VAL A 606 -26.69 13.84 -17.77
CA VAL A 606 -26.60 13.95 -16.29
C VAL A 606 -25.98 15.28 -15.83
N ASN A 607 -24.95 15.76 -16.53
CA ASN A 607 -24.21 16.97 -16.13
C ASN A 607 -24.69 18.25 -16.85
N TYR A 608 -25.36 18.13 -18.01
CA TYR A 608 -25.76 19.26 -18.84
C TYR A 608 -27.20 19.09 -19.31
N HIS A 609 -28.06 20.07 -19.05
CA HIS A 609 -29.48 19.99 -19.45
C HIS A 609 -29.71 20.32 -20.94
N LYS A 610 -28.68 20.85 -21.63
CA LYS A 610 -28.68 21.21 -23.06
C LYS A 610 -27.26 21.05 -23.62
N ASP A 611 -27.14 20.77 -24.91
CA ASP A 611 -25.85 20.68 -25.61
C ASP A 611 -25.10 22.02 -25.53
N GLN A 612 -23.81 21.98 -25.16
CA GLN A 612 -22.95 23.18 -25.05
C GLN A 612 -21.82 23.20 -26.10
N GLY A 613 -21.62 22.10 -26.83
CA GLY A 613 -20.51 21.94 -27.77
C GLY A 613 -19.15 21.78 -27.07
N ALA A 614 -18.10 21.67 -27.90
CA ALA A 614 -16.73 21.43 -27.46
C ALA A 614 -16.28 22.38 -26.33
N ASN A 615 -15.68 21.83 -25.28
CA ASN A 615 -15.17 22.59 -24.13
C ASN A 615 -13.85 23.31 -24.44
N SER A 616 -13.08 22.81 -25.41
CA SER A 616 -11.76 23.30 -25.79
C SER A 616 -11.45 22.97 -27.26
N PRO A 617 -10.54 23.71 -27.91
CA PRO A 617 -9.97 23.30 -29.18
C PRO A 617 -9.20 21.99 -29.07
N MET A 618 -9.09 21.24 -30.16
CA MET A 618 -8.34 19.98 -30.22
C MET A 618 -6.92 20.21 -30.75
N VAL A 619 -5.96 19.40 -30.31
CA VAL A 619 -4.63 19.33 -30.93
C VAL A 619 -4.74 18.64 -32.30
N GLU A 620 -4.29 19.31 -33.36
CA GLU A 620 -4.37 18.80 -34.74
C GLU A 620 -3.01 18.41 -35.34
N HIS A 621 -1.91 18.64 -34.62
CA HIS A 621 -0.56 18.23 -35.01
C HIS A 621 0.35 18.21 -33.78
N ILE A 622 1.39 17.37 -33.80
CA ILE A 622 2.45 17.38 -32.78
C ILE A 622 3.31 18.62 -32.97
N MET A 623 3.50 19.39 -31.89
CA MET A 623 4.37 20.57 -31.88
C MET A 623 5.79 20.18 -31.41
N PRO A 624 6.86 20.87 -31.82
CA PRO A 624 8.24 20.49 -31.48
C PRO A 624 8.51 20.34 -29.97
N TYR A 625 7.88 21.15 -29.12
CA TYR A 625 8.06 21.04 -27.67
C TYR A 625 7.41 19.79 -27.07
N MET A 626 6.51 19.11 -27.79
CA MET A 626 5.88 17.86 -27.36
C MET A 626 6.82 16.66 -27.56
N ASP A 627 7.90 16.82 -28.32
CA ASP A 627 8.94 15.80 -28.48
C ASP A 627 9.96 15.80 -27.34
N VAL A 628 10.08 16.92 -26.61
CA VAL A 628 11.05 17.09 -25.52
C VAL A 628 10.31 17.22 -24.19
N LEU A 629 10.20 16.09 -23.47
CA LEU A 629 9.53 16.04 -22.18
C LEU A 629 10.48 16.53 -21.05
N PRO A 630 10.11 17.55 -20.26
CA PRO A 630 10.93 18.02 -19.15
C PRO A 630 11.04 16.97 -18.05
N PRO A 631 12.14 16.93 -17.27
CA PRO A 631 12.22 16.09 -16.08
C PRO A 631 11.05 16.30 -15.11
N MET A 632 10.58 15.22 -14.46
CA MET A 632 9.43 15.22 -13.54
C MET A 632 9.54 16.30 -12.46
N LYS A 633 10.74 16.49 -11.91
CA LYS A 633 11.02 17.47 -10.84
C LYS A 633 10.90 18.93 -11.30
N GLU A 634 11.11 19.21 -12.58
CA GLU A 634 11.00 20.57 -13.12
C GLU A 634 9.54 21.00 -13.35
N LEU A 635 8.62 20.02 -13.43
CA LEU A 635 7.20 20.31 -13.61
C LEU A 635 6.62 20.94 -12.34
N PRO A 636 5.95 22.11 -12.42
CA PRO A 636 5.37 22.73 -11.23
C PRO A 636 4.23 21.84 -10.68
N LEU A 637 4.19 21.67 -9.36
CA LEU A 637 3.20 20.87 -8.65
C LEU A 637 2.20 21.75 -7.89
N TYR A 638 0.92 21.39 -7.96
CA TYR A 638 -0.16 22.13 -7.33
C TYR A 638 -1.12 21.24 -6.53
N ASP A 639 -1.58 21.74 -5.39
CA ASP A 639 -2.66 21.14 -4.58
C ASP A 639 -4.06 21.49 -5.11
N PHE A 640 -5.13 20.94 -4.53
CA PHE A 640 -6.54 21.18 -4.94
C PHE A 640 -6.97 22.67 -4.95
N HIS A 641 -6.30 23.55 -4.20
CA HIS A 641 -6.52 25.00 -4.19
C HIS A 641 -5.63 25.75 -5.18
N PHE A 642 -4.85 25.01 -5.96
CA PHE A 642 -3.86 25.50 -6.90
C PHE A 642 -2.72 26.29 -6.22
N ASN A 643 -2.41 25.96 -4.97
CA ASN A 643 -1.21 26.46 -4.31
C ASN A 643 -0.01 25.68 -4.85
N ARG A 644 1.07 26.39 -5.18
CA ARG A 644 2.31 25.76 -5.65
C ARG A 644 2.95 25.02 -4.48
N ILE A 645 3.29 23.76 -4.71
CA ILE A 645 3.99 22.88 -3.78
C ILE A 645 5.45 22.81 -4.21
N ASP A 646 6.35 22.74 -3.22
CA ASP A 646 7.76 22.52 -3.50
C ASP A 646 7.94 21.18 -4.24
N PRO A 647 8.46 21.20 -5.48
CA PRO A 647 8.77 19.99 -6.24
C PRO A 647 9.70 19.00 -5.53
N GLU A 648 10.55 19.47 -4.61
CA GLU A 648 11.51 18.66 -3.86
C GLU A 648 10.93 18.07 -2.57
N ASP A 649 9.83 18.62 -2.05
CA ASP A 649 9.09 18.06 -0.90
C ASP A 649 7.58 17.79 -1.18
N PRO A 650 7.25 16.97 -2.18
CA PRO A 650 5.87 16.58 -2.48
C PRO A 650 5.18 15.72 -1.42
N SER A 651 5.90 15.19 -0.41
CA SER A 651 5.28 14.41 0.69
C SER A 651 4.42 15.28 1.60
N ILE A 652 4.56 16.61 1.55
CA ILE A 652 3.66 17.54 2.24
C ILE A 652 2.18 17.37 1.82
N LEU A 653 1.92 16.75 0.68
CA LEU A 653 0.57 16.45 0.19
C LEU A 653 -0.04 15.20 0.86
N GLU A 654 0.77 14.33 1.45
CA GLU A 654 0.34 13.07 2.05
C GLU A 654 -0.45 13.30 3.34
N ASP A 655 -1.47 12.48 3.57
CA ASP A 655 -2.36 12.52 4.72
C ASP A 655 -3.08 13.88 4.98
N ARG A 656 -2.99 14.88 4.07
CA ARG A 656 -3.66 16.18 4.28
C ARG A 656 -5.16 16.01 4.53
N ALA A 657 -5.85 15.17 3.76
CA ALA A 657 -7.29 14.94 4.00
C ALA A 657 -7.60 14.15 5.30
N ILE A 658 -6.62 13.49 5.91
CA ILE A 658 -6.79 12.80 7.20
C ILE A 658 -6.76 13.81 8.35
N TYR A 659 -5.95 14.87 8.25
CA TYR A 659 -5.71 15.82 9.35
C TYR A 659 -6.29 17.23 9.12
N SER A 660 -6.53 17.64 7.86
CA SER A 660 -7.08 18.96 7.52
C SER A 660 -8.56 18.89 7.10
N ASP A 661 -9.38 19.66 7.82
CA ASP A 661 -10.66 20.22 7.41
C ASP A 661 -11.84 19.27 7.14
N ILE A 662 -12.15 18.37 8.09
CA ILE A 662 -13.55 17.96 8.32
C ILE A 662 -14.30 19.05 9.12
N PHE A 663 -13.57 19.91 9.85
CA PHE A 663 -14.12 20.91 10.79
C PHE A 663 -14.55 22.25 10.14
N ASN A 664 -14.31 22.46 8.85
CA ASN A 664 -14.67 23.67 8.11
C ASN A 664 -15.79 23.46 7.07
N ILE A 665 -16.48 22.31 7.14
CA ILE A 665 -17.67 22.07 6.33
C ILE A 665 -18.86 22.50 7.18
N GLU A 666 -19.43 23.68 6.89
CA GLU A 666 -20.76 24.02 7.39
C GLU A 666 -21.77 23.08 6.73
N ILE A 667 -22.12 22.00 7.43
CA ILE A 667 -23.27 21.16 7.09
C ILE A 667 -24.49 21.89 7.66
N ASN A 668 -25.07 22.80 6.88
CA ASN A 668 -26.37 23.41 7.19
C ASN A 668 -27.50 22.42 6.87
#